data_AF-A0A819A9Q1-F1
#
_entry.id   AF-A0A819A9Q1-F1
#
_cell.length_a   1.000
_cell.length_b   1.000
_cell.length_c   1.000
_cell.angle_alpha   90.00
_cell.angle_beta   90.00
_cell.angle_gamma   90.00
#
_symmetry.space_group_name_H-M   'P 1'
#
loop_
_entity.id
_entity.type
_entity.pdbx_description
1 polymer ?
#
loop_
_entity_poly.entity_id
_entity_poly.type
_entity_poly.pdbx_seq_one_letter_code
_entity_poly.pdbx_strand_id
1 'polypeptide(L)'
;MLSKTTEVKLLNFRFDVDSVSQRALTKSVHQTLSLSGKSGSDGHPGASGYSGSSGSKGWKGFNGGNGGNGKKGSDGQPGQSGQDSEHACIELSGTVDHLNTQLTTFQILYTPSVHSAGINWTLAQPLKHFNYNFQLDKSNGIILVKAVGGNGGHGGAGGSGGPGGPGGRGGRGHSGGCGPSALRQGDSGGRGGTGGRGGKGGRGGDGGNGGSGGNGGNAGAGGHVQVRSVDPRLFMLIELDCRVGIKGKGSPGGTGGPHGAGGAGGPGGTGGPGGSGWPAGSSGSSGSYGKYGKNGSIGMSGSHGQDGCAARNGSIQYAVVAIDGSIIEVGPDKYHASVIGYTITDENNDGIYEPNSDFFITNVKWTNNGAMIMPDGAILSFPSTGYITNDANDISVLPGICINQVLIDPHRFKCHINAASVLPMNKPYIQPMKMTSQINLLNRLFSGSEVSTSLSCQYPIHITSIEIPTFLGPNERAIVSVHFANISARSYGACSDSAGSIEFIFSVHSLLKILPANKEYFYEIMSDGRGRYKINENIPPRSTKCIRFEIALGANAANQYYEHLFWNINLLLRDVLIENHRNNIRVVPTFRPNIHTDVLLVTNVHVGRSEFLAYQNLFRLFKYSSQTWDIERYGAFHNPELTWLNTTELIIFIYSKPESTFQTMKSHLFLQHMTSSENAGFICIGAGLPMELDFGLFDYNNLQFINIEQKTKLVATNHLWHGFGFTRPTDSQLNVKANKFRKNYEKQDDHKFLYQVVYDDTANEDSAGCMTVSYGAKYVYKSALDSQVDNRISMVPCDNPLLTSSNLPFVLQTQMNTNQHEVSTNKIDNNSQVRSIITNEIDLNSQFGRLLCAILFYQGFEKSHMIISEQSELAFCIFTTGSNKLNFSQILVSLAMSIIEREYDRESLQFESSKQLVDQITNIIGKENNTDNEFGVDTNGWFYLLIQALYGYIESKFWSSFPWCGCTNKAKQRHKLQEILNDFLSLTTNDIPKNKEIQRQVQILRLQKLANLNFPTTDKREMCVRPMNEVRAWQLEQNIEAKPSELSDELGKF
;
A
#
# COMPACT_ATOMS: atom_id res chain seq x y z
N MET A 1 24.35 -45.03 60.56
CA MET A 1 24.10 -45.21 62.01
C MET A 1 23.32 -44.01 62.53
N LEU A 2 22.15 -44.25 63.13
CA LEU A 2 21.31 -43.39 64.00
C LEU A 2 20.84 -42.02 63.42
N SER A 3 19.56 -41.64 63.43
CA SER A 3 18.36 -42.25 64.02
C SER A 3 17.06 -41.57 63.52
N LYS A 4 16.01 -42.39 63.44
CA LYS A 4 14.57 -42.08 63.66
C LYS A 4 13.82 -41.25 62.62
N THR A 5 13.28 -41.97 61.62
CA THR A 5 12.03 -41.63 60.92
C THR A 5 10.84 -41.82 61.86
N THR A 6 10.12 -40.74 62.15
CA THR A 6 8.80 -40.80 62.80
C THR A 6 7.76 -40.90 61.68
N GLU A 7 7.15 -42.08 61.58
CA GLU A 7 6.10 -42.38 60.60
C GLU A 7 4.78 -41.75 61.07
N VAL A 8 4.38 -40.63 60.45
CA VAL A 8 3.04 -40.05 60.63
C VAL A 8 2.09 -40.81 59.70
N LYS A 9 1.22 -41.65 60.28
CA LYS A 9 0.11 -42.30 59.56
C LYS A 9 -0.85 -41.23 59.02
N LEU A 10 -0.70 -40.89 57.74
CA LEU A 10 -1.75 -40.21 56.98
C LEU A 10 -2.90 -41.19 56.74
N LEU A 11 -4.06 -40.89 57.34
CA LEU A 11 -5.32 -41.54 56.99
C LEU A 11 -5.67 -41.20 55.53
N ASN A 12 -5.48 -42.17 54.64
CA ASN A 12 -5.99 -42.10 53.27
C ASN A 12 -7.52 -42.17 53.29
N PHE A 13 -8.19 -41.03 53.16
CA PHE A 13 -9.58 -40.99 52.71
C PHE A 13 -9.59 -41.07 51.18
N ARG A 14 -9.95 -42.24 50.66
CA ARG A 14 -10.20 -42.48 49.24
C ARG A 14 -11.65 -42.08 48.95
N PHE A 15 -11.86 -40.98 48.22
CA PHE A 15 -13.17 -40.66 47.65
C PHE A 15 -13.22 -41.17 46.22
N ASP A 16 -14.18 -42.06 45.93
CA ASP A 16 -14.60 -42.40 44.58
C ASP A 16 -15.25 -41.18 43.93
N VAL A 17 -14.70 -40.75 42.80
CA VAL A 17 -15.36 -39.80 41.90
C VAL A 17 -15.53 -40.53 40.56
N ASP A 18 -16.65 -41.23 40.43
CA ASP A 18 -17.06 -41.80 39.16
C ASP A 18 -17.72 -40.73 38.27
N SER A 19 -17.18 -40.62 37.06
CA SER A 19 -17.83 -40.14 35.83
C SER A 19 -18.31 -38.68 35.74
N VAL A 20 -17.42 -37.79 35.30
CA VAL A 20 -17.81 -36.67 34.40
C VAL A 20 -16.88 -36.69 33.18
N SER A 21 -17.50 -36.69 32.00
CA SER A 21 -16.90 -36.91 30.70
C SER A 21 -15.75 -35.93 30.34
N GLN A 22 -14.62 -36.49 29.92
CA GLN A 22 -13.40 -35.79 29.44
C GLN A 22 -13.52 -35.12 28.06
N ARG A 23 -14.62 -34.44 27.71
CA ARG A 23 -14.71 -33.75 26.41
C ARG A 23 -15.30 -32.35 26.51
N ALA A 24 -14.49 -31.43 27.02
CA ALA A 24 -14.40 -30.00 26.64
C ALA A 24 -13.43 -29.30 27.61
N LEU A 25 -12.77 -28.23 27.14
CA LEU A 25 -12.07 -27.18 27.90
C LEU A 25 -10.53 -27.17 27.85
N THR A 26 -9.97 -26.79 26.70
CA THR A 26 -8.84 -25.85 26.65
C THR A 26 -9.35 -24.41 26.80
N LYS A 27 -10.16 -24.16 27.83
CA LYS A 27 -10.58 -22.82 28.22
C LYS A 27 -9.82 -22.53 29.50
N SER A 28 -8.87 -21.58 29.47
CA SER A 28 -8.16 -21.09 30.64
C SER A 28 -9.13 -20.98 31.82
N VAL A 29 -9.06 -21.92 32.76
CA VAL A 29 -9.98 -21.96 33.90
C VAL A 29 -9.44 -20.96 34.90
N HIS A 30 -9.77 -19.69 34.70
CA HIS A 30 -9.61 -18.69 35.76
C HIS A 30 -10.69 -18.98 36.81
N GLN A 31 -10.30 -19.63 37.91
CA GLN A 31 -11.20 -19.73 39.06
C GLN A 31 -11.22 -18.39 39.77
N THR A 32 -12.40 -17.79 39.87
CA THR A 32 -12.60 -16.52 40.55
C THR A 32 -13.26 -16.76 41.91
N LEU A 33 -12.56 -16.43 42.99
CA LEU A 33 -13.16 -16.30 44.31
C LEU A 33 -13.68 -14.87 44.46
N SER A 34 -14.99 -14.69 44.35
CA SER A 34 -15.61 -13.36 44.46
C SER A 34 -16.07 -13.09 45.89
N LEU A 35 -15.38 -12.16 46.53
CA LEU A 35 -15.67 -11.53 47.82
C LEU A 35 -16.22 -10.10 47.64
N SER A 36 -16.52 -9.73 46.40
CA SER A 36 -16.94 -8.38 46.05
C SER A 36 -18.23 -7.97 46.74
N GLY A 37 -18.26 -6.71 47.17
CA GLY A 37 -19.48 -6.10 47.71
C GLY A 37 -20.56 -5.97 46.64
N LYS A 38 -21.82 -6.09 47.04
CA LYS A 38 -22.95 -5.89 46.13
C LYS A 38 -23.09 -4.42 45.76
N SER A 39 -23.27 -4.12 44.48
CA SER A 39 -23.62 -2.77 44.04
C SER A 39 -24.98 -2.35 44.59
N GLY A 40 -25.10 -1.09 44.98
CA GLY A 40 -26.36 -0.46 45.36
C GLY A 40 -27.26 -0.24 44.15
N SER A 41 -28.58 -0.27 44.36
CA SER A 41 -29.57 0.03 43.34
C SER A 41 -29.70 1.53 43.09
N ASP A 42 -30.00 1.91 41.85
CA ASP A 42 -30.34 3.29 41.50
C ASP A 42 -31.66 3.72 42.17
N GLY A 43 -31.77 5.02 42.44
CA GLY A 43 -32.96 5.66 42.96
C GLY A 43 -33.99 5.91 41.88
N HIS A 44 -35.27 5.79 42.24
CA HIS A 44 -36.37 6.04 41.31
C HIS A 44 -36.60 7.54 41.05
N PRO A 45 -36.91 7.95 39.81
CA PRO A 45 -37.31 9.32 39.50
C PRO A 45 -38.60 9.73 40.22
N GLY A 46 -38.72 11.02 40.52
CA GLY A 46 -39.92 11.64 41.06
C GLY A 46 -40.98 11.85 39.97
N ALA A 47 -42.25 11.71 40.35
CA ALA A 47 -43.40 12.06 39.53
C ALA A 47 -43.58 13.57 39.37
N SER A 48 -44.01 13.99 38.18
CA SER A 48 -44.34 15.38 37.89
C SER A 48 -45.63 15.83 38.58
N GLY A 49 -45.72 17.12 38.90
CA GLY A 49 -46.89 17.75 39.49
C GLY A 49 -48.00 18.02 38.47
N TYR A 50 -49.24 18.01 38.95
CA TYR A 50 -50.43 18.27 38.15
C TYR A 50 -50.68 19.76 37.89
N SER A 51 -51.31 20.05 36.75
CA SER A 51 -51.74 21.40 36.39
C SER A 51 -52.78 21.98 37.35
N GLY A 52 -52.76 23.28 37.53
CA GLY A 52 -53.79 24.03 38.24
C GLY A 52 -55.05 24.21 37.41
N SER A 53 -56.21 24.32 38.08
CA SER A 53 -57.51 24.49 37.43
C SER A 53 -57.69 25.90 36.86
N SER A 54 -58.40 26.06 35.75
CA SER A 54 -58.76 27.37 35.22
C SER A 54 -59.75 28.12 36.12
N GLY A 55 -59.65 29.45 36.17
CA GLY A 55 -60.56 30.33 36.88
C GLY A 55 -61.91 30.49 36.18
N SER A 56 -62.98 30.66 36.96
CA SER A 56 -64.34 30.81 36.44
C SER A 56 -64.55 32.16 35.76
N LYS A 57 -65.38 32.23 34.71
CA LYS A 57 -65.73 33.50 34.05
C LYS A 57 -66.66 34.33 34.95
N GLY A 58 -66.44 35.63 34.99
CA GLY A 58 -67.24 36.61 35.72
C GLY A 58 -68.58 36.88 35.02
N TRP A 59 -69.61 37.09 35.82
CA TRP A 59 -70.96 37.45 35.38
C TRP A 59 -71.07 38.97 35.22
N LYS A 60 -72.10 39.51 34.57
CA LYS A 60 -72.19 40.95 34.23
C LYS A 60 -71.88 41.85 35.43
N GLY A 61 -70.84 42.69 35.31
CA GLY A 61 -70.33 43.58 36.35
C GLY A 61 -69.39 42.93 37.39
N PHE A 62 -69.25 41.60 37.42
CA PHE A 62 -68.41 40.85 38.37
C PHE A 62 -67.07 40.42 37.77
N ASN A 63 -66.07 40.26 38.62
CA ASN A 63 -64.73 39.83 38.22
C ASN A 63 -64.71 38.34 37.85
N GLY A 64 -63.75 37.92 37.02
CA GLY A 64 -63.43 36.51 36.82
C GLY A 64 -62.73 35.91 38.03
N GLY A 65 -62.92 34.61 38.27
CA GLY A 65 -62.23 33.84 39.30
C GLY A 65 -60.76 33.61 38.96
N ASN A 66 -59.92 33.41 39.97
CA ASN A 66 -58.50 33.14 39.76
C ASN A 66 -58.28 31.69 39.28
N GLY A 67 -57.22 31.47 38.51
CA GLY A 67 -56.74 30.12 38.24
C GLY A 67 -56.08 29.50 39.47
N GLY A 68 -56.19 28.19 39.60
CA GLY A 68 -55.54 27.41 40.65
C GLY A 68 -54.05 27.21 40.36
N ASN A 69 -53.26 27.02 41.41
CA ASN A 69 -51.82 26.81 41.26
C ASN A 69 -51.50 25.39 40.79
N GLY A 70 -50.42 25.23 40.05
CA GLY A 70 -49.85 23.92 39.73
C GLY A 70 -49.30 23.24 40.97
N LYS A 71 -49.32 21.90 40.99
CA LYS A 71 -48.79 21.10 42.09
C LYS A 71 -47.29 20.92 41.97
N LYS A 72 -46.61 20.76 43.11
CA LYS A 72 -45.18 20.46 43.15
C LYS A 72 -44.92 19.08 42.52
N GLY A 73 -43.82 18.91 41.79
CA GLY A 73 -43.28 17.59 41.46
C GLY A 73 -42.67 16.92 42.70
N SER A 74 -42.73 15.59 42.77
CA SER A 74 -42.09 14.85 43.87
C SER A 74 -40.58 14.76 43.68
N ASP A 75 -39.86 14.66 44.78
CA ASP A 75 -38.40 14.53 44.74
C ASP A 75 -38.01 13.12 44.23
N GLY A 76 -36.84 13.01 43.59
CA GLY A 76 -36.27 11.73 43.19
C GLY A 76 -35.69 10.99 44.40
N GLN A 77 -35.78 9.66 44.40
CA GLN A 77 -35.24 8.85 45.49
C GLN A 77 -33.71 8.79 45.43
N PRO A 78 -33.01 8.73 46.57
CA PRO A 78 -31.57 8.52 46.58
C PRO A 78 -31.21 7.12 46.07
N GLY A 79 -30.02 6.98 45.47
CA GLY A 79 -29.42 5.69 45.18
C GLY A 79 -28.94 4.99 46.44
N GLN A 80 -28.97 3.67 46.47
CA GLN A 80 -28.43 2.89 47.58
C GLN A 80 -26.90 2.86 47.54
N SER A 81 -26.27 2.83 48.70
CA SER A 81 -24.81 2.66 48.77
C SER A 81 -24.41 1.25 48.35
N GLY A 82 -23.26 1.12 47.71
CA GLY A 82 -22.62 -0.18 47.50
C GLY A 82 -22.18 -0.77 48.85
N GLN A 83 -22.22 -2.09 48.94
CA GLN A 83 -21.72 -2.81 50.11
C GLN A 83 -20.20 -2.88 50.06
N ASP A 84 -19.55 -2.86 51.23
CA ASP A 84 -18.14 -3.18 51.34
C ASP A 84 -17.91 -4.65 50.93
N SER A 85 -16.74 -4.94 50.36
CA SER A 85 -16.33 -6.33 50.13
C SER A 85 -15.88 -7.00 51.42
N GLU A 86 -15.92 -8.34 51.43
CA GLU A 86 -15.48 -9.12 52.58
C GLU A 86 -13.94 -9.11 52.73
N HIS A 87 -13.46 -9.09 53.97
CA HIS A 87 -12.05 -9.34 54.28
C HIS A 87 -11.79 -10.86 54.30
N ALA A 88 -10.60 -11.28 53.89
CA ALA A 88 -10.26 -12.69 53.81
C ALA A 88 -8.85 -12.99 54.29
N CYS A 89 -8.69 -14.13 54.96
CA CYS A 89 -7.40 -14.79 55.06
C CYS A 89 -7.44 -16.09 54.24
N ILE A 90 -6.49 -16.22 53.32
CA ILE A 90 -6.38 -17.29 52.34
C ILE A 90 -5.09 -18.05 52.66
N GLU A 91 -5.19 -19.32 53.03
CA GLU A 91 -4.04 -20.18 53.25
C GLU A 91 -3.81 -21.06 52.02
N LEU A 92 -2.61 -21.00 51.48
CA LEU A 92 -2.15 -21.84 50.38
C LEU A 92 -1.26 -22.94 50.95
N SER A 93 -1.61 -24.18 50.64
CA SER A 93 -0.75 -25.33 50.94
C SER A 93 -0.62 -26.22 49.71
N GLY A 94 0.56 -26.78 49.51
CA GLY A 94 0.84 -27.65 48.39
C GLY A 94 2.29 -28.13 48.40
N THR A 95 2.52 -29.26 47.75
CA THR A 95 3.85 -29.82 47.53
C THR A 95 4.31 -29.47 46.12
N VAL A 96 5.31 -28.59 46.04
CA VAL A 96 6.02 -28.29 44.79
C VAL A 96 7.21 -29.25 44.70
N ASP A 97 7.19 -30.13 43.70
CA ASP A 97 8.36 -30.96 43.40
C ASP A 97 9.48 -30.05 42.87
N HIS A 98 10.63 -30.07 43.56
CA HIS A 98 11.78 -29.19 43.27
C HIS A 98 12.35 -29.37 41.86
N LEU A 99 12.05 -30.48 41.17
CA LEU A 99 12.61 -30.79 39.86
C LEU A 99 11.58 -30.74 38.71
N ASN A 100 10.28 -30.85 39.00
CA ASN A 100 9.29 -31.13 37.94
C ASN A 100 8.39 -29.97 37.52
N THR A 101 8.53 -28.76 38.09
CA THR A 101 7.62 -27.59 37.84
C THR A 101 6.12 -27.87 37.97
N GLN A 102 5.74 -29.08 38.36
CA GLN A 102 4.37 -29.56 38.47
C GLN A 102 3.98 -29.56 39.93
N LEU A 103 2.92 -28.80 40.23
CA LEU A 103 2.23 -28.89 41.50
C LEU A 103 1.43 -30.20 41.52
N THR A 104 1.67 -31.02 42.54
CA THR A 104 0.98 -32.31 42.69
C THR A 104 -0.39 -32.15 43.34
N THR A 105 -0.49 -31.31 44.36
CA THR A 105 -1.74 -30.94 45.03
C THR A 105 -1.66 -29.52 45.56
N PHE A 106 -2.73 -28.75 45.37
CA PHE A 106 -2.89 -27.40 45.91
C PHE A 106 -4.19 -27.36 46.73
N GLN A 107 -4.17 -26.75 47.92
CA GLN A 107 -5.36 -26.54 48.75
C GLN A 107 -5.45 -25.07 49.14
N ILE A 108 -6.68 -24.52 49.06
CA ILE A 108 -7.01 -23.17 49.48
C ILE A 108 -7.89 -23.25 50.72
N LEU A 109 -7.40 -22.80 51.87
CA LEU A 109 -8.25 -22.57 53.02
C LEU A 109 -8.71 -21.11 53.02
N TYR A 110 -10.02 -20.88 53.00
CA TYR A 110 -10.59 -19.54 53.04
C TYR A 110 -11.29 -19.31 54.38
N THR A 111 -10.93 -18.21 55.04
CA THR A 111 -11.60 -17.72 56.24
C THR A 111 -12.20 -16.33 55.97
N PRO A 112 -13.53 -16.20 55.94
CA PRO A 112 -14.16 -14.88 55.98
C PRO A 112 -13.80 -14.22 57.31
N SER A 113 -13.25 -13.02 57.26
CA SER A 113 -12.92 -12.24 58.46
C SER A 113 -14.10 -11.35 58.78
N VAL A 114 -14.81 -11.61 59.88
CA VAL A 114 -15.85 -10.70 60.37
C VAL A 114 -15.15 -9.57 61.12
N HIS A 115 -14.99 -8.41 60.49
CA HIS A 115 -14.53 -7.21 61.17
C HIS A 115 -15.67 -6.61 62.00
N SER A 116 -15.68 -6.88 63.31
CA SER A 116 -16.20 -5.90 64.27
C SER A 116 -15.03 -5.02 64.69
N ALA A 117 -15.09 -3.73 64.36
CA ALA A 117 -14.03 -2.76 64.58
C ALA A 117 -13.38 -2.88 65.98
N GLY A 118 -12.09 -3.26 66.04
CA GLY A 118 -11.19 -2.90 67.13
C GLY A 118 -10.57 -3.99 68.01
N ILE A 119 -10.78 -5.30 67.82
CA ILE A 119 -10.21 -6.33 68.72
C ILE A 119 -9.73 -7.55 67.94
N ASN A 120 -8.55 -8.08 68.35
CA ASN A 120 -7.91 -9.34 67.96
C ASN A 120 -8.72 -10.29 67.06
N TRP A 121 -8.10 -10.69 65.94
CA TRP A 121 -8.54 -11.72 65.00
C TRP A 121 -8.84 -13.04 65.74
N THR A 122 -10.08 -13.21 66.21
CA THR A 122 -10.51 -14.43 66.91
C THR A 122 -11.50 -15.15 66.01
N LEU A 123 -11.08 -16.30 65.45
CA LEU A 123 -11.93 -17.15 64.60
C LEU A 123 -13.17 -17.61 65.38
N ALA A 124 -14.34 -17.03 65.12
CA ALA A 124 -15.59 -17.37 65.82
C ALA A 124 -16.66 -18.03 64.93
N GLN A 125 -16.36 -18.34 63.66
CA GLN A 125 -17.32 -18.93 62.72
C GLN A 125 -16.75 -20.23 62.12
N PRO A 126 -17.59 -21.24 61.81
CA PRO A 126 -17.15 -22.49 61.21
C PRO A 126 -16.45 -22.21 59.88
N LEU A 127 -15.20 -22.65 59.79
CA LEU A 127 -14.39 -22.62 58.57
C LEU A 127 -15.19 -23.24 57.41
N LYS A 128 -15.51 -22.45 56.38
CA LYS A 128 -15.97 -23.01 55.12
C LYS A 128 -14.74 -23.55 54.38
N HIS A 129 -14.45 -24.82 54.60
CA HIS A 129 -13.41 -25.54 53.86
C HIS A 129 -13.86 -25.73 52.41
N PHE A 130 -13.22 -25.02 51.48
CA PHE A 130 -13.33 -25.32 50.07
C PHE A 130 -12.03 -26.00 49.61
N ASN A 131 -12.02 -27.33 49.65
CA ASN A 131 -10.90 -28.10 49.12
C ASN A 131 -11.01 -28.15 47.60
N TYR A 132 -10.35 -27.21 46.93
CA TYR A 132 -10.17 -27.27 45.49
C TYR A 132 -8.87 -28.00 45.18
N ASN A 133 -8.94 -29.25 44.75
CA ASN A 133 -7.77 -29.96 44.21
C ASN A 133 -7.57 -29.53 42.75
N PHE A 134 -6.52 -28.77 42.51
CA PHE A 134 -6.12 -28.41 41.15
C PHE A 134 -5.02 -29.34 40.68
N GLN A 135 -5.25 -30.01 39.55
CA GLN A 135 -4.14 -30.40 38.70
C GLN A 135 -3.84 -29.18 37.82
N LEU A 136 -2.76 -28.47 38.13
CA LEU A 136 -2.18 -27.52 37.20
C LEU A 136 -1.63 -28.36 36.04
N ASP A 137 -2.45 -28.62 35.04
CA ASP A 137 -1.93 -29.05 33.75
C ASP A 137 -1.04 -27.92 33.18
N LYS A 138 -0.39 -28.16 32.05
CA LYS A 138 0.54 -27.19 31.42
C LYS A 138 -0.10 -25.82 31.09
N SER A 139 -1.38 -25.57 31.39
CA SER A 139 -2.07 -24.29 31.20
C SER A 139 -2.02 -23.39 32.44
N ASN A 140 -1.91 -22.08 32.17
CA ASN A 140 -1.61 -20.98 33.11
C ASN A 140 -2.68 -20.70 34.20
N GLY A 141 -3.29 -21.69 34.85
CA GLY A 141 -4.40 -21.50 35.79
C GLY A 141 -4.13 -20.51 36.93
N ILE A 142 -4.68 -19.28 36.85
CA ILE A 142 -4.58 -18.25 37.90
C ILE A 142 -5.81 -18.34 38.80
N ILE A 143 -5.61 -18.31 40.12
CA ILE A 143 -6.67 -18.06 41.08
C ILE A 143 -6.81 -16.55 41.24
N LEU A 144 -7.95 -16.02 40.79
CA LEU A 144 -8.26 -14.60 40.92
C LEU A 144 -9.17 -14.40 42.13
N VAL A 145 -8.73 -13.64 43.12
CA VAL A 145 -9.56 -13.25 44.26
C VAL A 145 -10.02 -11.81 44.07
N LYS A 146 -11.32 -11.61 43.98
CA LYS A 146 -11.91 -10.27 43.85
C LYS A 146 -12.56 -9.88 45.17
N ALA A 147 -11.92 -8.98 45.92
CA ALA A 147 -12.49 -8.33 47.09
C ALA A 147 -12.74 -6.85 46.77
N VAL A 148 -13.49 -6.61 45.69
CA VAL A 148 -13.79 -5.26 45.19
C VAL A 148 -15.06 -4.72 45.85
N GLY A 149 -15.03 -3.50 46.36
CA GLY A 149 -16.22 -2.88 46.94
C GLY A 149 -17.35 -2.71 45.93
N GLY A 150 -18.61 -2.75 46.40
CA GLY A 150 -19.79 -2.57 45.54
C GLY A 150 -19.91 -1.14 45.03
N ASN A 151 -20.43 -0.96 43.82
CA ASN A 151 -20.68 0.38 43.29
C ASN A 151 -21.89 1.03 43.99
N GLY A 152 -21.87 2.32 44.26
CA GLY A 152 -23.05 3.07 44.70
C GLY A 152 -24.04 3.29 43.55
N GLY A 153 -25.34 3.17 43.84
CA GLY A 153 -26.39 3.45 42.86
C GLY A 153 -26.55 4.94 42.58
N HIS A 154 -26.97 5.30 41.38
CA HIS A 154 -27.27 6.69 41.01
C HIS A 154 -28.55 7.18 41.70
N GLY A 155 -28.64 8.46 42.02
CA GLY A 155 -29.90 9.04 42.49
C GLY A 155 -30.97 9.10 41.39
N GLY A 156 -32.24 9.20 41.74
CA GLY A 156 -33.35 9.41 40.81
C GLY A 156 -33.55 10.89 40.48
N ALA A 157 -33.97 11.24 39.27
CA ALA A 157 -34.27 12.63 38.91
C ALA A 157 -35.50 13.17 39.64
N GLY A 158 -35.53 14.46 39.98
CA GLY A 158 -36.73 15.09 40.55
C GLY A 158 -37.84 15.29 39.52
N GLY A 159 -39.10 15.18 39.93
CA GLY A 159 -40.26 15.40 39.06
C GLY A 159 -40.50 16.88 38.78
N SER A 160 -40.94 17.24 37.57
CA SER A 160 -41.23 18.64 37.23
C SER A 160 -42.48 19.16 37.96
N GLY A 161 -42.55 20.45 38.26
CA GLY A 161 -43.76 21.08 38.79
C GLY A 161 -44.85 21.23 37.73
N GLY A 162 -46.11 21.14 38.16
CA GLY A 162 -47.26 21.31 37.28
C GLY A 162 -47.49 22.77 36.89
N PRO A 163 -48.08 23.06 35.72
CA PRO A 163 -48.36 24.43 35.31
C PRO A 163 -49.51 25.06 36.12
N GLY A 164 -49.48 26.37 36.34
CA GLY A 164 -50.59 27.13 36.94
C GLY A 164 -51.77 27.27 35.98
N GLY A 165 -53.00 27.24 36.50
CA GLY A 165 -54.22 27.39 35.72
C GLY A 165 -54.47 28.87 35.32
N PRO A 166 -55.05 29.15 34.15
CA PRO A 166 -55.33 30.52 33.73
C PRO A 166 -56.47 31.15 34.54
N GLY A 167 -56.45 32.48 34.72
CA GLY A 167 -57.51 33.25 35.36
C GLY A 167 -58.74 33.42 34.46
N GLY A 168 -59.92 33.50 35.07
CA GLY A 168 -61.18 33.68 34.37
C GLY A 168 -61.40 35.10 33.87
N ARG A 169 -62.16 35.28 32.80
CA ARG A 169 -62.46 36.62 32.23
C ARG A 169 -63.47 37.37 33.10
N GLY A 170 -63.36 38.70 33.23
CA GLY A 170 -64.35 39.54 33.89
C GLY A 170 -65.64 39.70 33.07
N GLY A 171 -66.76 39.96 33.74
CA GLY A 171 -68.07 40.08 33.09
C GLY A 171 -68.38 41.49 32.60
N ARG A 172 -69.31 41.61 31.64
CA ARG A 172 -69.67 42.88 30.99
C ARG A 172 -70.45 43.83 31.92
N GLY A 173 -70.21 45.13 31.87
CA GLY A 173 -70.95 46.13 32.63
C GLY A 173 -72.41 46.30 32.18
N HIS A 174 -73.28 46.81 33.07
CA HIS A 174 -74.71 47.03 32.79
C HIS A 174 -74.94 48.23 31.87
N SER A 175 -75.92 48.16 30.97
CA SER A 175 -76.27 49.34 30.15
C SER A 175 -76.97 50.42 30.99
N GLY A 176 -76.75 51.69 30.66
CA GLY A 176 -77.41 52.83 31.30
C GLY A 176 -78.88 52.96 30.87
N GLY A 177 -79.73 53.45 31.76
CA GLY A 177 -81.17 53.62 31.50
C GLY A 177 -81.49 54.76 30.54
N CYS A 178 -82.60 54.69 29.82
CA CYS A 178 -83.04 55.77 28.92
C CYS A 178 -83.47 57.01 29.72
N GLY A 179 -83.19 58.21 29.20
CA GLY A 179 -83.69 59.45 29.79
C GLY A 179 -85.20 59.59 29.61
N PRO A 180 -85.94 60.14 30.59
CA PRO A 180 -87.39 60.33 30.47
C PRO A 180 -87.74 61.39 29.40
N SER A 181 -88.80 61.13 28.64
CA SER A 181 -89.31 62.04 27.60
C SER A 181 -90.11 63.20 28.21
N ALA A 182 -90.11 64.35 27.55
CA ALA A 182 -90.91 65.51 27.95
C ALA A 182 -92.43 65.19 27.85
N LEU A 183 -93.21 65.59 28.86
CA LEU A 183 -94.65 65.28 28.96
C LEU A 183 -95.58 66.37 28.34
N ARG A 184 -95.06 67.56 28.02
CA ARG A 184 -95.80 68.63 27.32
C ARG A 184 -94.94 69.30 26.24
N GLN A 185 -95.61 69.80 25.19
CA GLN A 185 -94.96 70.45 24.05
C GLN A 185 -94.30 71.77 24.49
N GLY A 186 -92.97 71.76 24.57
CA GLY A 186 -92.15 72.89 25.04
C GLY A 186 -91.08 72.54 26.08
N ASP A 187 -91.15 71.36 26.71
CA ASP A 187 -90.17 70.93 27.72
C ASP A 187 -88.98 70.16 27.09
N SER A 188 -87.83 70.19 27.79
CA SER A 188 -86.62 69.45 27.40
C SER A 188 -86.63 67.99 27.89
N GLY A 189 -86.11 67.06 27.10
CA GLY A 189 -85.99 65.65 27.50
C GLY A 189 -84.87 65.40 28.52
N GLY A 190 -85.03 64.40 29.41
CA GLY A 190 -84.03 64.06 30.43
C GLY A 190 -82.81 63.34 29.86
N ARG A 191 -81.64 63.43 30.51
CA ARG A 191 -80.43 62.72 30.06
C ARG A 191 -80.50 61.22 30.32
N GLY A 192 -79.92 60.43 29.42
CA GLY A 192 -79.75 58.99 29.62
C GLY A 192 -78.70 58.65 30.69
N GLY A 193 -78.89 57.54 31.40
CA GLY A 193 -77.99 57.04 32.42
C GLY A 193 -76.68 56.51 31.84
N THR A 194 -75.61 56.51 32.63
CA THR A 194 -74.30 55.98 32.22
C THR A 194 -74.27 54.46 32.31
N GLY A 195 -73.51 53.82 31.42
CA GLY A 195 -73.25 52.38 31.47
C GLY A 195 -72.32 52.01 32.62
N GLY A 196 -72.59 50.89 33.28
CA GLY A 196 -71.75 50.31 34.34
C GLY A 196 -70.41 49.80 33.82
N ARG A 197 -69.40 49.74 34.69
CA ARG A 197 -68.05 49.24 34.33
C ARG A 197 -68.05 47.72 34.17
N GLY A 198 -67.19 47.21 33.31
CA GLY A 198 -66.92 45.77 33.22
C GLY A 198 -66.12 45.27 34.42
N GLY A 199 -66.35 44.02 34.82
CA GLY A 199 -65.60 43.33 35.87
C GLY A 199 -64.17 43.04 35.46
N LYS A 200 -63.24 42.96 36.40
CA LYS A 200 -61.82 42.64 36.17
C LYS A 200 -61.63 41.16 35.83
N GLY A 201 -60.62 40.80 35.07
CA GLY A 201 -60.21 39.40 34.93
C GLY A 201 -59.58 38.86 36.22
N GLY A 202 -59.72 37.56 36.45
CA GLY A 202 -59.09 36.85 37.56
C GLY A 202 -57.59 36.64 37.33
N ARG A 203 -56.82 36.51 38.39
CA ARG A 203 -55.38 36.23 38.33
C ARG A 203 -55.14 34.80 37.83
N GLY A 204 -54.09 34.58 37.04
CA GLY A 204 -53.63 33.21 36.76
C GLY A 204 -52.96 32.58 37.99
N GLY A 205 -53.06 31.26 38.13
CA GLY A 205 -52.42 30.51 39.20
C GLY A 205 -50.91 30.43 39.02
N ASP A 206 -50.17 30.30 40.11
CA ASP A 206 -48.72 30.09 40.07
C ASP A 206 -48.38 28.68 39.58
N GLY A 207 -47.24 28.49 38.93
CA GLY A 207 -46.72 27.17 38.60
C GLY A 207 -46.23 26.44 39.85
N GLY A 208 -46.34 25.11 39.86
CA GLY A 208 -45.82 24.27 40.94
C GLY A 208 -44.29 24.19 40.88
N ASN A 209 -43.63 24.01 42.02
CA ASN A 209 -42.17 23.84 42.03
C ASN A 209 -41.76 22.44 41.55
N GLY A 210 -40.58 22.29 40.98
CA GLY A 210 -39.99 20.97 40.72
C GLY A 210 -39.55 20.27 42.01
N GLY A 211 -39.50 18.95 41.99
CA GLY A 211 -38.91 18.14 43.05
C GLY A 211 -37.39 18.12 42.98
N SER A 212 -36.69 17.95 44.09
CA SER A 212 -35.23 17.79 44.10
C SER A 212 -34.81 16.45 43.51
N GLY A 213 -33.61 16.36 42.94
CA GLY A 213 -33.02 15.10 42.52
C GLY A 213 -32.50 14.31 43.74
N GLY A 214 -32.54 12.99 43.64
CA GLY A 214 -31.98 12.09 44.64
C GLY A 214 -30.46 12.11 44.62
N ASN A 215 -29.86 11.92 45.80
CA ASN A 215 -28.40 11.79 45.94
C ASN A 215 -27.93 10.43 45.40
N GLY A 216 -26.70 10.36 44.91
CA GLY A 216 -26.04 9.09 44.61
C GLY A 216 -25.64 8.34 45.88
N GLY A 217 -25.66 7.02 45.83
CA GLY A 217 -25.17 6.15 46.89
C GLY A 217 -23.65 6.16 47.00
N ASN A 218 -23.12 5.91 48.18
CA ASN A 218 -21.68 5.80 48.40
C ASN A 218 -21.12 4.53 47.75
N ALA A 219 -19.85 4.54 47.36
CA ALA A 219 -19.14 3.32 47.02
C ALA A 219 -18.90 2.45 48.26
N GLY A 220 -18.83 1.14 48.09
CA GLY A 220 -18.31 0.21 49.10
C GLY A 220 -16.79 0.17 49.10
N ALA A 221 -16.20 -0.05 50.27
CA ALA A 221 -14.76 -0.24 50.45
C ALA A 221 -14.27 -1.57 49.88
N GLY A 222 -13.02 -1.59 49.43
CA GLY A 222 -12.33 -2.82 49.05
C GLY A 222 -11.88 -3.64 50.28
N GLY A 223 -11.63 -4.93 50.08
CA GLY A 223 -11.42 -5.88 51.17
C GLY A 223 -9.97 -5.89 51.64
N HIS A 224 -9.76 -6.40 52.86
CA HIS A 224 -8.42 -6.66 53.38
C HIS A 224 -8.17 -8.14 53.17
N VAL A 225 -7.26 -8.48 52.24
CA VAL A 225 -6.95 -9.86 51.89
C VAL A 225 -5.53 -10.19 52.32
N GLN A 226 -5.40 -11.15 53.23
CA GLN A 226 -4.12 -11.73 53.62
C GLN A 226 -3.97 -13.11 52.97
N VAL A 227 -2.87 -13.35 52.27
CA VAL A 227 -2.54 -14.66 51.70
C VAL A 227 -1.36 -15.24 52.49
N ARG A 228 -1.54 -16.44 53.04
CA ARG A 228 -0.56 -17.16 53.85
C ARG A 228 -0.10 -18.40 53.10
N SER A 229 1.19 -18.71 53.15
CA SER A 229 1.71 -19.97 52.60
C SER A 229 2.94 -20.42 53.35
N VAL A 230 3.09 -21.73 53.55
CA VAL A 230 4.36 -22.32 54.02
C VAL A 230 5.39 -22.28 52.90
N ASP A 231 4.95 -22.45 51.65
CA ASP A 231 5.80 -22.36 50.46
C ASP A 231 5.53 -21.05 49.70
N PRO A 232 6.41 -20.05 49.79
CA PRO A 232 6.22 -18.76 49.10
C PRO A 232 6.11 -18.89 47.58
N ARG A 233 6.57 -19.99 46.95
CA ARG A 233 6.42 -20.21 45.49
C ARG A 233 4.95 -20.20 45.06
N LEU A 234 4.05 -20.63 45.95
CA LEU A 234 2.62 -20.68 45.70
C LEU A 234 1.96 -19.30 45.51
N PHE A 235 2.60 -18.21 45.96
CA PHE A 235 2.10 -16.85 45.68
C PHE A 235 2.09 -16.52 44.20
N MET A 236 2.88 -17.21 43.37
CA MET A 236 2.79 -17.05 41.92
C MET A 236 1.44 -17.45 41.38
N LEU A 237 0.69 -18.34 42.05
CA LEU A 237 -0.57 -18.91 41.56
C LEU A 237 -1.79 -18.00 41.75
N ILE A 238 -1.67 -16.98 42.61
CA ILE A 238 -2.78 -16.12 43.03
C ILE A 238 -2.61 -14.67 42.54
N GLU A 239 -3.73 -14.08 42.13
CA GLU A 239 -3.87 -12.66 41.80
C GLU A 239 -5.03 -12.08 42.61
N LEU A 240 -4.87 -10.84 43.08
CA LEU A 240 -5.78 -10.20 44.03
C LEU A 240 -6.27 -8.85 43.48
N ASP A 241 -7.58 -8.59 43.53
CA ASP A 241 -8.20 -7.31 43.21
C ASP A 241 -9.00 -6.80 44.42
N CYS A 242 -8.45 -5.84 45.16
CA CYS A 242 -9.04 -5.27 46.38
C CYS A 242 -9.45 -3.80 46.20
N ARG A 243 -9.81 -3.39 44.98
CA ARG A 243 -10.17 -1.98 44.69
C ARG A 243 -11.47 -1.56 45.36
N VAL A 244 -11.63 -0.26 45.57
CA VAL A 244 -12.90 0.35 45.99
C VAL A 244 -13.96 0.27 44.87
N GLY A 245 -15.23 0.24 45.25
CA GLY A 245 -16.34 0.44 44.32
C GLY A 245 -16.40 1.88 43.75
N ILE A 246 -17.21 2.07 42.73
CA ILE A 246 -17.45 3.38 42.10
C ILE A 246 -18.61 4.08 42.81
N LYS A 247 -18.46 5.36 43.15
CA LYS A 247 -19.54 6.14 43.79
C LYS A 247 -20.71 6.40 42.83
N GLY A 248 -21.92 6.39 43.36
CA GLY A 248 -23.13 6.77 42.63
C GLY A 248 -23.16 8.27 42.35
N LYS A 249 -23.71 8.66 41.21
CA LYS A 249 -23.91 10.08 40.85
C LYS A 249 -25.24 10.60 41.37
N GLY A 250 -25.28 11.85 41.83
CA GLY A 250 -26.52 12.56 42.12
C GLY A 250 -27.27 12.88 40.83
N SER A 251 -28.60 12.93 40.91
CA SER A 251 -29.45 13.20 39.75
C SER A 251 -29.97 14.63 39.73
N PRO A 252 -30.38 15.17 38.56
CA PRO A 252 -30.89 16.53 38.46
C PRO A 252 -32.23 16.71 39.17
N GLY A 253 -32.48 17.94 39.64
CA GLY A 253 -33.79 18.36 40.14
C GLY A 253 -34.78 18.56 39.00
N GLY A 254 -36.06 18.38 39.30
CA GLY A 254 -37.17 18.66 38.40
C GLY A 254 -37.31 20.15 38.13
N THR A 255 -37.78 20.50 36.93
CA THR A 255 -38.00 21.89 36.55
C THR A 255 -39.26 22.46 37.21
N GLY A 256 -39.27 23.75 37.53
CA GLY A 256 -40.49 24.43 37.98
C GLY A 256 -41.54 24.55 36.87
N GLY A 257 -42.82 24.40 37.22
CA GLY A 257 -43.95 24.53 36.31
C GLY A 257 -44.18 25.98 35.88
N PRO A 258 -44.68 26.22 34.66
CA PRO A 258 -44.97 27.57 34.20
C PRO A 258 -46.21 28.16 34.90
N HIS A 259 -46.33 29.48 34.90
CA HIS A 259 -47.48 30.16 35.51
C HIS A 259 -48.73 30.18 34.60
N GLY A 260 -49.90 30.32 35.21
CA GLY A 260 -51.15 30.59 34.52
C GLY A 260 -51.26 32.06 34.11
N ALA A 261 -51.83 32.32 32.94
CA ALA A 261 -52.09 33.66 32.45
C ALA A 261 -53.25 34.33 33.20
N GLY A 262 -53.22 35.64 33.39
CA GLY A 262 -54.34 36.41 33.93
C GLY A 262 -55.52 36.48 32.96
N GLY A 263 -56.74 36.47 33.48
CA GLY A 263 -57.97 36.59 32.70
C GLY A 263 -58.17 37.99 32.14
N ALA A 264 -58.89 38.10 31.02
CA ALA A 264 -59.21 39.39 30.42
C ALA A 264 -60.25 40.18 31.25
N GLY A 265 -60.17 41.51 31.26
CA GLY A 265 -61.23 42.35 31.82
C GLY A 265 -62.50 42.34 30.96
N GLY A 266 -63.66 42.44 31.60
CA GLY A 266 -64.95 42.50 30.94
C GLY A 266 -65.21 43.86 30.29
N PRO A 267 -65.98 43.93 29.19
CA PRO A 267 -66.31 45.21 28.55
C PRO A 267 -67.24 46.07 29.41
N GLY A 268 -67.15 47.40 29.28
CA GLY A 268 -68.12 48.31 29.89
C GLY A 268 -69.52 48.18 29.30
N GLY A 269 -70.53 48.58 30.06
CA GLY A 269 -71.91 48.69 29.60
C GLY A 269 -72.12 49.94 28.75
N THR A 270 -73.07 49.91 27.83
CA THR A 270 -73.35 51.05 26.95
C THR A 270 -74.15 52.13 27.69
N GLY A 271 -73.90 53.42 27.44
CA GLY A 271 -74.73 54.49 28.00
C GLY A 271 -76.15 54.49 27.41
N GLY A 272 -77.14 54.93 28.21
CA GLY A 272 -78.54 54.98 27.80
C GLY A 272 -78.83 56.19 26.92
N PRO A 273 -79.78 56.10 25.97
CA PRO A 273 -80.16 57.23 25.12
C PRO A 273 -80.85 58.33 25.94
N GLY A 274 -80.72 59.60 25.53
CA GLY A 274 -81.45 60.72 26.13
C GLY A 274 -82.94 60.74 25.73
N GLY A 275 -83.78 61.32 26.58
CA GLY A 275 -85.23 61.41 26.38
C GLY A 275 -85.63 62.41 25.31
N SER A 276 -86.75 62.17 24.63
CA SER A 276 -87.25 63.04 23.56
C SER A 276 -87.97 64.28 24.11
N GLY A 277 -87.53 65.48 23.72
CA GLY A 277 -88.11 66.80 24.02
C GLY A 277 -87.51 67.86 23.07
N TRP A 278 -87.95 69.12 23.13
CA TRP A 278 -87.36 70.21 22.34
C TRP A 278 -86.77 71.28 23.26
N PRO A 279 -85.44 71.28 23.50
CA PRO A 279 -84.43 70.34 22.96
C PRO A 279 -84.40 68.95 23.66
N ALA A 280 -83.88 67.93 22.98
CA ALA A 280 -83.80 66.55 23.48
C ALA A 280 -82.69 66.35 24.52
N GLY A 281 -82.86 65.38 25.42
CA GLY A 281 -81.85 65.04 26.42
C GLY A 281 -80.61 64.41 25.78
N SER A 282 -79.43 64.60 26.38
CA SER A 282 -78.20 63.92 25.92
C SER A 282 -78.15 62.46 26.39
N SER A 283 -77.57 61.59 25.55
CA SER A 283 -77.29 60.19 25.91
C SER A 283 -76.23 60.11 27.02
N GLY A 284 -76.37 59.11 27.88
CA GLY A 284 -75.37 58.78 28.89
C GLY A 284 -74.09 58.20 28.26
N SER A 285 -72.98 58.32 28.98
CA SER A 285 -71.69 57.74 28.55
C SER A 285 -71.63 56.22 28.81
N SER A 286 -70.90 55.49 27.95
CA SER A 286 -70.60 54.07 28.19
C SER A 286 -69.62 53.89 29.36
N GLY A 287 -69.77 52.78 30.09
CA GLY A 287 -68.87 52.38 31.16
C GLY A 287 -67.49 51.97 30.64
N SER A 288 -66.49 52.00 31.51
CA SER A 288 -65.14 51.56 31.17
C SER A 288 -64.97 50.04 31.22
N TYR A 289 -63.99 49.53 30.47
CA TYR A 289 -63.57 48.13 30.54
C TYR A 289 -62.98 47.78 31.91
N GLY A 290 -63.17 46.55 32.35
CA GLY A 290 -62.47 45.96 33.48
C GLY A 290 -60.98 45.79 33.19
N LYS A 291 -60.17 45.78 34.24
CA LYS A 291 -58.72 45.54 34.11
C LYS A 291 -58.45 44.04 33.88
N TYR A 292 -57.40 43.72 33.13
CA TYR A 292 -56.87 42.35 33.03
C TYR A 292 -56.40 41.85 34.41
N GLY A 293 -56.57 40.56 34.65
CA GLY A 293 -55.97 39.87 35.79
C GLY A 293 -54.45 39.78 35.61
N LYS A 294 -53.72 39.68 36.72
CA LYS A 294 -52.27 39.46 36.68
C LYS A 294 -51.96 37.99 36.35
N ASN A 295 -50.82 37.73 35.73
CA ASN A 295 -50.29 36.37 35.61
C ASN A 295 -49.90 35.80 36.99
N GLY A 296 -49.81 34.47 37.08
CA GLY A 296 -49.15 33.81 38.20
C GLY A 296 -47.61 33.93 38.10
N SER A 297 -46.93 33.29 39.03
CA SER A 297 -45.47 33.20 39.14
C SER A 297 -44.99 31.83 38.68
N ILE A 298 -43.84 31.75 38.02
CA ILE A 298 -43.26 30.45 37.60
C ILE A 298 -42.81 29.70 38.86
N GLY A 299 -42.99 28.38 38.90
CA GLY A 299 -42.48 27.54 39.97
C GLY A 299 -40.95 27.51 39.98
N MET A 300 -40.35 27.27 41.14
CA MET A 300 -38.90 27.11 41.28
C MET A 300 -38.48 25.69 40.84
N SER A 301 -37.35 25.55 40.18
CA SER A 301 -36.74 24.23 39.93
C SER A 301 -36.20 23.62 41.22
N GLY A 302 -36.23 22.29 41.31
CA GLY A 302 -35.64 21.53 42.41
C GLY A 302 -34.10 21.54 42.37
N SER A 303 -33.47 21.27 43.51
CA SER A 303 -32.01 21.15 43.61
C SER A 303 -31.53 19.86 42.98
N HIS A 304 -30.30 19.85 42.46
CA HIS A 304 -29.63 18.62 42.05
C HIS A 304 -29.26 17.80 43.30
N GLY A 305 -29.32 16.47 43.18
CA GLY A 305 -28.79 15.56 44.19
C GLY A 305 -27.26 15.60 44.21
N GLN A 306 -26.68 15.31 45.37
CA GLN A 306 -25.23 15.22 45.55
C GLN A 306 -24.72 13.85 45.08
N ASP A 307 -23.52 13.81 44.52
CA ASP A 307 -22.81 12.55 44.29
C ASP A 307 -22.52 11.85 45.63
N GLY A 308 -22.48 10.52 45.61
CA GLY A 308 -22.02 9.73 46.75
C GLY A 308 -20.54 9.96 47.05
N CYS A 309 -20.09 9.46 48.20
CA CYS A 309 -18.68 9.47 48.58
C CYS A 309 -17.94 8.24 48.00
N ALA A 310 -16.67 8.44 47.64
CA ALA A 310 -15.78 7.31 47.39
C ALA A 310 -15.41 6.65 48.73
N ALA A 311 -15.28 5.33 48.75
CA ALA A 311 -14.78 4.59 49.90
C ALA A 311 -13.25 4.39 49.80
N ARG A 312 -12.68 3.60 50.71
CA ARG A 312 -11.24 3.31 50.74
C ARG A 312 -10.92 2.08 49.90
N ASN A 313 -9.74 2.08 49.29
CA ASN A 313 -9.18 0.85 48.73
C ASN A 313 -8.93 -0.16 49.86
N GLY A 314 -9.06 -1.44 49.51
CA GLY A 314 -8.64 -2.53 50.37
C GLY A 314 -7.12 -2.61 50.51
N SER A 315 -6.64 -3.61 51.22
CA SER A 315 -5.21 -3.89 51.34
C SER A 315 -4.93 -5.34 51.04
N ILE A 316 -3.76 -5.57 50.45
CA ILE A 316 -3.23 -6.90 50.17
C ILE A 316 -2.03 -7.12 51.09
N GLN A 317 -1.91 -8.33 51.62
CA GLN A 317 -0.76 -8.74 52.41
C GLN A 317 -0.43 -10.20 52.11
N TYR A 318 0.81 -10.47 51.74
CA TYR A 318 1.34 -11.81 51.60
C TYR A 318 2.17 -12.15 52.83
N ALA A 319 2.05 -13.37 53.35
CA ALA A 319 2.73 -13.80 54.56
C ALA A 319 3.28 -15.22 54.40
N VAL A 320 4.60 -15.37 54.54
CA VAL A 320 5.21 -16.70 54.66
C VAL A 320 5.03 -17.16 56.09
N VAL A 321 4.53 -18.38 56.28
CA VAL A 321 4.30 -18.96 57.59
C VAL A 321 5.16 -20.20 57.79
N ALA A 322 5.62 -20.44 59.01
CA ALA A 322 6.25 -21.69 59.40
C ALA A 322 5.18 -22.80 59.50
N ILE A 323 5.65 -24.05 59.62
CA ILE A 323 4.79 -25.24 59.78
C ILE A 323 3.92 -25.13 61.06
N ASP A 324 4.39 -24.42 62.09
CA ASP A 324 3.64 -24.16 63.32
C ASP A 324 2.65 -22.99 63.19
N GLY A 325 2.57 -22.36 62.02
CA GLY A 325 1.69 -21.22 61.73
C GLY A 325 2.26 -19.84 62.11
N SER A 326 3.45 -19.76 62.72
CA SER A 326 4.10 -18.47 62.99
C SER A 326 4.48 -17.74 61.70
N ILE A 327 4.39 -16.41 61.70
CA ILE A 327 4.70 -15.60 60.51
C ILE A 327 6.23 -15.40 60.44
N ILE A 328 6.83 -15.81 59.32
CA ILE A 328 8.26 -15.66 59.03
C ILE A 328 8.52 -14.32 58.33
N GLU A 329 7.70 -14.01 57.33
CA GLU A 329 7.87 -12.83 56.48
C GLU A 329 6.51 -12.28 56.05
N VAL A 330 6.42 -10.96 55.88
CA VAL A 330 5.22 -10.28 55.40
C VAL A 330 5.59 -9.20 54.39
N GLY A 331 4.86 -9.14 53.28
CA GLY A 331 5.01 -8.09 52.27
C GLY A 331 3.65 -7.59 51.76
N PRO A 332 3.54 -6.32 51.35
CA PRO A 332 2.34 -5.79 50.69
C PRO A 332 2.15 -6.33 49.25
N ASP A 333 3.18 -6.93 48.68
CA ASP A 333 3.19 -7.58 47.37
C ASP A 333 4.13 -8.81 47.41
N LYS A 334 4.09 -9.66 46.38
CA LYS A 334 4.99 -10.81 46.22
C LYS A 334 6.38 -10.38 45.72
N TYR A 335 7.28 -11.35 45.60
CA TYR A 335 8.57 -11.17 44.91
C TYR A 335 8.36 -10.96 43.41
N HIS A 336 9.32 -10.29 42.75
CA HIS A 336 9.28 -10.04 41.32
C HIS A 336 10.70 -10.14 40.74
N ALA A 337 10.99 -11.21 40.01
CA ALA A 337 12.30 -11.37 39.40
C ALA A 337 12.40 -10.51 38.13
N SER A 338 13.45 -9.71 38.02
CA SER A 338 13.74 -8.89 36.85
C SER A 338 15.16 -9.11 36.36
N VAL A 339 15.33 -9.27 35.05
CA VAL A 339 16.66 -9.28 34.44
C VAL A 339 17.08 -7.83 34.24
N ILE A 340 18.33 -7.50 34.58
CA ILE A 340 18.91 -6.16 34.41
C ILE A 340 19.70 -6.11 33.09
N GLY A 341 20.38 -7.19 32.76
CA GLY A 341 21.16 -7.30 31.53
C GLY A 341 22.04 -8.54 31.53
N TYR A 342 22.65 -8.80 30.38
CA TYR A 342 23.53 -9.95 30.15
C TYR A 342 24.59 -9.59 29.11
N THR A 343 25.64 -10.41 29.02
CA THR A 343 26.69 -10.28 28.00
C THR A 343 26.51 -11.37 26.97
N ILE A 344 26.61 -11.01 25.69
CA ILE A 344 26.60 -11.93 24.57
C ILE A 344 28.00 -11.93 23.97
N THR A 345 28.56 -13.11 23.76
CA THR A 345 29.86 -13.32 23.11
C THR A 345 29.70 -14.36 22.01
N ASP A 346 30.13 -14.05 20.80
CA ASP A 346 30.22 -15.02 19.71
C ASP A 346 31.25 -16.13 20.02
N GLU A 347 31.14 -17.28 19.36
CA GLU A 347 31.99 -18.46 19.66
C GLU A 347 33.48 -18.23 19.42
N ASN A 348 33.83 -17.39 18.44
CA ASN A 348 35.22 -17.22 17.99
C ASN A 348 35.85 -15.87 18.41
N ASN A 349 35.11 -15.05 19.15
CA ASN A 349 35.39 -13.69 19.60
C ASN A 349 35.85 -12.73 18.49
N ASP A 350 35.29 -12.85 17.29
CA ASP A 350 35.58 -11.94 16.16
C ASP A 350 34.59 -10.77 16.05
N GLY A 351 33.57 -10.75 16.92
CA GLY A 351 32.55 -9.71 16.98
C GLY A 351 31.48 -9.81 15.90
N ILE A 352 31.43 -10.93 15.16
CA ILE A 352 30.44 -11.23 14.13
C ILE A 352 29.63 -12.45 14.55
N TYR A 353 28.31 -12.34 14.43
CA TYR A 353 27.39 -13.45 14.67
C TYR A 353 27.04 -14.08 13.32
N GLU A 354 27.63 -15.23 13.02
CA GLU A 354 27.48 -15.86 11.71
C GLU A 354 26.26 -16.79 11.65
N PRO A 355 25.63 -16.97 10.47
CA PRO A 355 24.69 -18.07 10.27
C PRO A 355 25.36 -19.41 10.56
N ASN A 356 24.62 -20.32 11.19
CA ASN A 356 25.11 -21.67 11.55
C ASN A 356 26.30 -21.66 12.53
N SER A 357 26.45 -20.63 13.36
CA SER A 357 27.45 -20.58 14.43
C SER A 357 26.79 -20.57 15.81
N ASP A 358 27.58 -20.96 16.82
CA ASP A 358 27.17 -20.83 18.21
C ASP A 358 27.53 -19.45 18.77
N PHE A 359 26.83 -19.04 19.83
CA PHE A 359 27.23 -17.93 20.69
C PHE A 359 26.81 -18.22 22.12
N PHE A 360 27.33 -17.43 23.05
CA PHE A 360 27.15 -17.64 24.47
C PHE A 360 26.56 -16.43 25.16
N ILE A 361 25.70 -16.68 26.14
CA ILE A 361 25.17 -15.66 27.04
C ILE A 361 25.72 -15.92 28.43
N THR A 362 26.35 -14.91 29.01
CA THR A 362 26.99 -14.97 30.32
C THR A 362 26.66 -13.72 31.14
N ASN A 363 27.06 -13.73 32.42
CA ASN A 363 26.92 -12.57 33.32
C ASN A 363 25.48 -12.05 33.38
N VAL A 364 24.48 -12.95 33.41
CA VAL A 364 23.07 -12.54 33.49
C VAL A 364 22.84 -11.94 34.87
N LYS A 365 22.69 -10.61 34.90
CA LYS A 365 22.38 -9.84 36.11
C LYS A 365 20.88 -9.82 36.29
N TRP A 366 20.41 -10.17 37.47
CA TRP A 366 19.00 -10.14 37.80
C TRP A 366 18.79 -9.70 39.25
N THR A 367 17.58 -9.25 39.56
CA THR A 367 17.20 -8.69 40.86
C THR A 367 15.79 -9.09 41.22
N ASN A 368 15.48 -9.05 42.51
CA ASN A 368 14.10 -9.13 43.00
C ASN A 368 13.62 -7.74 43.39
N ASN A 369 12.80 -7.10 42.55
CA ASN A 369 12.21 -5.78 42.81
C ASN A 369 10.78 -5.87 43.40
N GLY A 370 10.38 -7.05 43.90
CA GLY A 370 9.14 -7.24 44.63
C GLY A 370 9.23 -6.79 46.09
N ALA A 371 8.24 -7.15 46.90
CA ALA A 371 8.14 -6.73 48.30
C ALA A 371 8.41 -7.86 49.32
N MET A 372 8.87 -9.02 48.86
CA MET A 372 9.24 -10.19 49.68
C MET A 372 10.50 -10.84 49.15
N ILE A 373 11.16 -11.67 49.95
CA ILE A 373 12.26 -12.56 49.54
C ILE A 373 11.74 -13.51 48.45
N MET A 374 12.51 -13.62 47.37
CA MET A 374 12.20 -14.58 46.31
C MET A 374 12.66 -15.97 46.77
N PRO A 375 11.80 -17.00 46.68
CA PRO A 375 12.23 -18.37 46.94
C PRO A 375 13.21 -18.88 45.89
N ASP A 376 13.88 -19.97 46.23
CA ASP A 376 14.65 -20.75 45.29
C ASP A 376 13.78 -21.47 44.26
N GLY A 377 14.39 -21.93 43.17
CA GLY A 377 13.73 -22.76 42.16
C GLY A 377 13.10 -22.01 41.00
N ALA A 378 13.29 -20.69 40.89
CA ALA A 378 12.98 -19.97 39.67
C ALA A 378 13.94 -20.40 38.55
N ILE A 379 13.47 -20.49 37.31
CA ILE A 379 14.22 -20.98 36.16
C ILE A 379 14.52 -19.80 35.25
N LEU A 380 15.80 -19.47 35.08
CA LEU A 380 16.28 -18.57 34.04
C LEU A 380 16.56 -19.36 32.76
N SER A 381 16.05 -18.86 31.63
CA SER A 381 16.22 -19.48 30.33
C SER A 381 16.18 -18.44 29.21
N PHE A 382 16.61 -18.86 28.02
CA PHE A 382 16.47 -18.11 26.78
C PHE A 382 15.70 -18.99 25.79
N PRO A 383 14.43 -18.69 25.47
CA PRO A 383 13.65 -19.50 24.56
C PRO A 383 14.18 -19.41 23.12
N SER A 384 14.00 -20.50 22.36
CA SER A 384 14.28 -20.51 20.92
C SER A 384 13.38 -19.53 20.15
N THR A 385 13.89 -18.99 19.05
CA THR A 385 13.18 -18.13 18.11
C THR A 385 13.25 -18.73 16.70
N GLY A 386 12.66 -18.09 15.69
CA GLY A 386 12.77 -18.56 14.29
C GLY A 386 14.21 -18.59 13.75
N TYR A 387 15.12 -17.80 14.33
CA TYR A 387 16.51 -17.66 13.86
C TYR A 387 17.53 -18.25 14.82
N ILE A 388 17.15 -18.50 16.08
CA ILE A 388 18.06 -18.93 17.13
C ILE A 388 17.46 -20.15 17.82
N THR A 389 18.20 -21.25 17.83
CA THR A 389 17.83 -22.47 18.51
C THR A 389 18.62 -22.57 19.81
N ASN A 390 17.91 -22.76 20.91
CA ASN A 390 18.47 -22.97 22.24
C ASN A 390 18.04 -24.35 22.74
N ASP A 391 18.95 -25.07 23.42
CA ASP A 391 18.61 -26.33 24.07
C ASP A 391 17.60 -26.05 25.19
N ALA A 392 16.46 -26.73 25.16
CA ALA A 392 15.41 -26.58 26.16
C ALA A 392 15.87 -27.00 27.57
N ASN A 393 16.95 -27.79 27.66
CA ASN A 393 17.58 -28.19 28.93
C ASN A 393 18.66 -27.21 29.40
N ASP A 394 19.04 -26.23 28.58
CA ASP A 394 20.04 -25.22 28.93
C ASP A 394 19.38 -24.11 29.76
N ILE A 395 19.14 -24.45 31.02
CA ILE A 395 18.44 -23.62 32.01
C ILE A 395 19.31 -23.42 33.25
N SER A 396 19.12 -22.29 33.94
CA SER A 396 19.72 -22.04 35.26
C SER A 396 18.64 -22.01 36.34
N VAL A 397 18.83 -22.77 37.41
CA VAL A 397 17.96 -22.74 38.60
C VAL A 397 18.49 -21.67 39.55
N LEU A 398 17.71 -20.61 39.70
CA LEU A 398 18.08 -19.44 40.49
C LEU A 398 17.92 -19.69 41.99
N PRO A 399 18.87 -19.23 42.82
CA PRO A 399 18.74 -19.26 44.27
C PRO A 399 17.72 -18.23 44.75
N GLY A 400 17.28 -18.39 46.01
CA GLY A 400 16.50 -17.34 46.67
C GLY A 400 17.31 -16.06 46.87
N ILE A 401 16.65 -14.91 46.82
CA ILE A 401 17.31 -13.60 46.87
C ILE A 401 16.47 -12.57 47.65
N CYS A 402 17.15 -11.72 48.43
CA CYS A 402 16.51 -10.63 49.18
C CYS A 402 15.95 -9.53 48.25
N ILE A 403 15.05 -8.72 48.80
CA ILE A 403 14.49 -7.54 48.12
C ILE A 403 15.62 -6.60 47.69
N ASN A 404 15.58 -6.16 46.43
CA ASN A 404 16.54 -5.26 45.76
C ASN A 404 17.98 -5.75 45.70
N GLN A 405 18.29 -6.97 46.14
CA GLN A 405 19.61 -7.55 45.94
C GLN A 405 19.79 -7.89 44.45
N VAL A 406 21.00 -7.74 43.95
CA VAL A 406 21.39 -8.09 42.56
C VAL A 406 22.32 -9.28 42.60
N LEU A 407 22.03 -10.30 41.81
CA LEU A 407 22.92 -11.45 41.61
C LEU A 407 23.35 -11.55 40.14
N ILE A 408 24.51 -12.17 39.94
CA ILE A 408 25.02 -12.55 38.63
C ILE A 408 24.92 -14.07 38.56
N ASP A 409 24.14 -14.56 37.60
CA ASP A 409 24.04 -15.98 37.32
C ASP A 409 25.36 -16.47 36.68
N PRO A 410 26.02 -17.49 37.26
CA PRO A 410 27.29 -18.02 36.74
C PRO A 410 27.09 -18.97 35.54
N HIS A 411 25.85 -19.37 35.24
CA HIS A 411 25.56 -20.27 34.13
C HIS A 411 25.91 -19.62 32.79
N ARG A 412 26.42 -20.44 31.86
CA ARG A 412 26.79 -20.03 30.51
C ARG A 412 25.84 -20.70 29.54
N PHE A 413 24.89 -19.92 29.03
CA PHE A 413 23.91 -20.41 28.05
C PHE A 413 24.57 -20.48 26.68
N LYS A 414 24.32 -21.57 25.96
CA LYS A 414 24.76 -21.81 24.58
C LYS A 414 23.57 -21.67 23.64
N CYS A 415 23.70 -20.79 22.66
CA CYS A 415 22.69 -20.52 21.65
C CYS A 415 23.25 -20.84 20.27
N HIS A 416 22.43 -21.39 19.37
CA HIS A 416 22.82 -21.70 18.00
C HIS A 416 22.06 -20.81 17.01
N ILE A 417 22.77 -20.13 16.11
CA ILE A 417 22.15 -19.35 15.03
C ILE A 417 21.84 -20.29 13.89
N ASN A 418 20.57 -20.36 13.48
CA ASN A 418 20.16 -21.22 12.39
C ASN A 418 20.83 -20.81 11.06
N ALA A 419 21.00 -21.78 10.15
CA ALA A 419 21.52 -21.51 8.82
C ALA A 419 20.68 -20.45 8.06
N ALA A 420 21.36 -19.65 7.24
CA ALA A 420 20.68 -18.65 6.40
C ALA A 420 19.73 -19.34 5.42
N SER A 421 18.44 -19.02 5.49
CA SER A 421 17.43 -19.64 4.64
C SER A 421 17.53 -19.23 3.17
N VAL A 422 17.84 -17.96 2.90
CA VAL A 422 18.03 -17.39 1.55
C VAL A 422 19.08 -16.28 1.60
N LEU A 423 20.03 -16.30 0.68
CA LEU A 423 21.01 -15.22 0.51
C LEU A 423 20.42 -14.12 -0.37
N PRO A 424 20.49 -12.84 0.04
CA PRO A 424 20.02 -11.73 -0.80
C PRO A 424 20.91 -11.60 -2.04
N MET A 425 20.29 -11.34 -3.19
CA MET A 425 21.02 -11.09 -4.44
C MET A 425 21.57 -9.65 -4.43
N ASN A 426 22.83 -9.48 -4.85
CA ASN A 426 23.51 -8.19 -4.99
C ASN A 426 23.65 -7.40 -3.67
N LYS A 427 23.56 -8.05 -2.51
CA LYS A 427 23.67 -7.41 -1.20
C LYS A 427 24.32 -8.37 -0.20
N PRO A 428 24.99 -7.83 0.83
CA PRO A 428 25.45 -8.65 1.94
C PRO A 428 24.28 -9.28 2.70
N TYR A 429 24.48 -10.48 3.23
CA TYR A 429 23.55 -11.11 4.15
C TYR A 429 23.60 -10.40 5.51
N ILE A 430 22.51 -9.73 5.89
CA ILE A 430 22.35 -9.07 7.18
C ILE A 430 20.93 -9.38 7.67
N GLN A 431 20.81 -10.16 8.74
CA GLN A 431 19.54 -10.55 9.34
C GLN A 431 19.47 -10.07 10.80
N PRO A 432 18.59 -9.10 11.13
CA PRO A 432 18.37 -8.73 12.52
C PRO A 432 17.72 -9.90 13.27
N MET A 433 18.24 -10.20 14.46
CA MET A 433 17.72 -11.22 15.37
C MET A 433 17.44 -10.60 16.72
N LYS A 434 16.45 -11.14 17.44
CA LYS A 434 16.09 -10.70 18.78
C LYS A 434 16.22 -11.87 19.74
N MET A 435 16.96 -11.66 20.82
CA MET A 435 17.06 -12.59 21.94
C MET A 435 16.32 -11.99 23.14
N THR A 436 15.61 -12.80 23.93
CA THR A 436 14.86 -12.35 25.10
C THR A 436 15.13 -13.28 26.27
N SER A 437 15.55 -12.75 27.42
CA SER A 437 15.66 -13.55 28.65
C SER A 437 14.29 -13.86 29.24
N GLN A 438 14.17 -14.95 30.00
CA GLN A 438 12.94 -15.31 30.71
C GLN A 438 13.29 -15.91 32.07
N ILE A 439 12.68 -15.38 33.14
CA ILE A 439 12.68 -16.02 34.46
C ILE A 439 11.26 -16.50 34.72
N ASN A 440 11.14 -17.80 34.98
CA ASN A 440 9.87 -18.46 35.25
C ASN A 440 9.89 -19.08 36.65
N LEU A 441 8.80 -18.96 37.41
CA LEU A 441 8.60 -19.73 38.63
C LEU A 441 7.24 -20.43 38.55
N LEU A 442 7.20 -21.74 38.73
CA LEU A 442 5.99 -22.56 38.53
C LEU A 442 5.35 -22.35 37.15
N ASN A 443 6.18 -22.34 36.09
CA ASN A 443 5.78 -22.04 34.71
C ASN A 443 5.11 -20.67 34.52
N ARG A 444 5.36 -19.72 35.43
CA ARG A 444 4.91 -18.33 35.31
C ARG A 444 6.06 -17.38 35.11
N LEU A 445 5.98 -16.66 34.00
CA LEU A 445 6.93 -15.64 33.62
C LEU A 445 6.78 -14.41 34.50
N PHE A 446 7.89 -13.92 35.03
CA PHE A 446 7.94 -12.58 35.63
C PHE A 446 7.99 -11.54 34.51
N SER A 447 7.10 -10.56 34.54
CA SER A 447 7.06 -9.52 33.48
C SER A 447 8.35 -8.69 33.40
N GLY A 448 9.06 -8.50 34.52
CA GLY A 448 10.37 -7.82 34.53
C GLY A 448 11.53 -8.66 34.01
N SER A 449 11.32 -9.95 33.70
CA SER A 449 12.39 -10.84 33.26
C SER A 449 12.66 -10.80 31.76
N GLU A 450 11.77 -10.19 30.97
CA GLU A 450 11.84 -10.13 29.50
C GLU A 450 12.76 -9.02 28.98
N VAL A 451 14.06 -9.13 29.24
CA VAL A 451 15.06 -8.22 28.65
C VAL A 451 15.47 -8.71 27.28
N SER A 452 15.21 -7.87 26.27
CA SER A 452 15.51 -8.19 24.88
C SER A 452 16.76 -7.46 24.37
N THR A 453 17.61 -8.17 23.63
CA THR A 453 18.77 -7.62 22.94
C THR A 453 18.69 -7.95 21.46
N SER A 454 18.91 -6.94 20.61
CA SER A 454 18.97 -7.10 19.16
C SER A 454 20.40 -7.41 18.72
N LEU A 455 20.55 -8.44 17.91
CA LEU A 455 21.80 -8.85 17.28
C LEU A 455 21.67 -8.74 15.76
N SER A 456 22.80 -8.62 15.07
CA SER A 456 22.85 -8.70 13.61
C SER A 456 23.60 -9.95 13.20
N CYS A 457 22.89 -10.88 12.57
CA CYS A 457 23.49 -12.05 11.95
C CYS A 457 24.02 -11.68 10.57
N GLN A 458 25.32 -11.85 10.34
CA GLN A 458 25.99 -11.51 9.09
C GLN A 458 27.29 -12.30 8.94
N TYR A 459 27.82 -12.36 7.72
CA TYR A 459 29.14 -12.96 7.48
C TYR A 459 30.26 -11.94 7.70
N PRO A 460 31.49 -12.39 8.06
CA PRO A 460 32.62 -11.52 8.36
C PRO A 460 33.23 -10.88 7.12
N ILE A 461 32.95 -11.42 5.93
CA ILE A 461 33.43 -10.94 4.64
C ILE A 461 32.24 -10.55 3.77
N HIS A 462 32.29 -9.38 3.13
CA HIS A 462 31.28 -8.99 2.16
C HIS A 462 31.85 -8.20 0.97
N ILE A 463 31.17 -8.25 -0.17
CA ILE A 463 31.51 -7.43 -1.34
C ILE A 463 31.01 -6.01 -1.13
N THR A 464 31.92 -5.04 -1.21
CA THR A 464 31.60 -3.61 -1.02
C THR A 464 31.22 -2.93 -2.33
N SER A 465 31.91 -3.26 -3.42
CA SER A 465 31.62 -2.73 -4.75
C SER A 465 32.19 -3.63 -5.84
N ILE A 466 31.56 -3.58 -7.01
CA ILE A 466 32.01 -4.27 -8.21
C ILE A 466 32.14 -3.21 -9.30
N GLU A 467 33.36 -2.94 -9.73
CA GLU A 467 33.65 -2.04 -10.84
C GLU A 467 33.74 -2.88 -12.11
N ILE A 468 32.77 -2.71 -12.99
CA ILE A 468 32.73 -3.36 -14.29
C ILE A 468 32.20 -2.37 -15.33
N PRO A 469 32.71 -2.37 -16.57
CA PRO A 469 32.03 -1.66 -17.64
C PRO A 469 30.63 -2.22 -17.87
N THR A 470 29.67 -1.32 -17.99
CA THR A 470 28.27 -1.65 -18.27
C THR A 470 28.05 -2.09 -19.72
N PHE A 471 29.01 -1.86 -20.60
CA PHE A 471 28.96 -2.24 -22.01
C PHE A 471 30.31 -2.75 -22.53
N LEU A 472 30.25 -3.60 -23.56
CA LEU A 472 31.42 -4.06 -24.31
C LEU A 472 31.10 -4.22 -25.79
N GLY A 473 32.04 -3.85 -26.64
CA GLY A 473 32.03 -4.16 -28.06
C GLY A 473 32.63 -5.53 -28.38
N PRO A 474 32.27 -6.14 -29.53
CA PRO A 474 32.87 -7.40 -29.94
C PRO A 474 34.39 -7.28 -30.05
N ASN A 475 35.10 -8.28 -29.52
CA ASN A 475 36.57 -8.34 -29.39
C ASN A 475 37.19 -7.36 -28.39
N GLU A 476 36.38 -6.59 -27.65
CA GLU A 476 36.91 -5.77 -26.57
C GLU A 476 37.21 -6.56 -25.31
N ARG A 477 38.06 -5.97 -24.48
CA ARG A 477 38.49 -6.52 -23.21
C ARG A 477 38.17 -5.53 -22.10
N ALA A 478 37.90 -6.06 -20.92
CA ALA A 478 37.68 -5.27 -19.72
C ALA A 478 38.29 -5.94 -18.51
N ILE A 479 38.66 -5.11 -17.53
CA ILE A 479 39.04 -5.57 -16.21
C ILE A 479 37.82 -5.43 -15.31
N VAL A 480 37.48 -6.50 -14.62
CA VAL A 480 36.48 -6.50 -13.55
C VAL A 480 37.23 -6.36 -12.23
N SER A 481 36.90 -5.34 -11.43
CA SER A 481 37.44 -5.18 -10.07
C SER A 481 36.37 -5.48 -9.04
N VAL A 482 36.64 -6.42 -8.13
CA VAL A 482 35.73 -6.76 -7.02
C VAL A 482 36.38 -6.30 -5.72
N HIS A 483 35.78 -5.31 -5.10
CA HIS A 483 36.18 -4.80 -3.79
C HIS A 483 35.37 -5.50 -2.71
N PHE A 484 36.05 -5.91 -1.65
CA PHE A 484 35.42 -6.61 -0.54
C PHE A 484 36.11 -6.25 0.77
N ALA A 485 35.39 -6.38 1.88
CA ALA A 485 35.84 -5.98 3.19
C ALA A 485 35.80 -7.16 4.17
N ASN A 486 36.80 -7.21 5.04
CA ASN A 486 36.74 -7.97 6.28
C ASN A 486 36.24 -7.05 7.40
N ILE A 487 35.03 -7.29 7.88
CA ILE A 487 34.42 -6.51 8.96
C ILE A 487 34.60 -7.13 10.35
N SER A 488 35.25 -8.29 10.46
CA SER A 488 35.51 -8.91 11.75
C SER A 488 36.72 -8.30 12.47
N ALA A 489 36.94 -8.71 13.72
CA ALA A 489 38.16 -8.46 14.48
C ALA A 489 39.29 -9.48 14.18
N ARG A 490 39.04 -10.49 13.34
CA ARG A 490 40.00 -11.56 13.00
C ARG A 490 40.50 -11.45 11.57
N SER A 491 41.64 -12.07 11.32
CA SER A 491 42.20 -12.22 9.97
C SER A 491 41.56 -13.38 9.22
N TYR A 492 41.38 -13.22 7.91
CA TYR A 492 40.87 -14.26 7.00
C TYR A 492 41.81 -14.45 5.78
N GLY A 493 41.63 -15.53 5.01
CA GLY A 493 42.50 -15.86 3.86
C GLY A 493 43.51 -16.96 4.16
N ALA A 494 44.66 -16.97 3.49
CA ALA A 494 45.67 -18.03 3.66
C ALA A 494 46.81 -17.60 4.61
N CYS A 495 46.52 -17.61 5.91
CA CYS A 495 47.54 -17.51 6.97
C CYS A 495 47.29 -18.59 8.04
N SER A 496 48.32 -18.94 8.82
CA SER A 496 48.21 -19.97 9.87
C SER A 496 47.13 -19.66 10.90
N ASP A 497 46.85 -18.38 11.11
CA ASP A 497 45.94 -17.88 12.14
C ASP A 497 44.58 -17.46 11.55
N SER A 498 44.35 -17.76 10.26
CA SER A 498 43.14 -17.40 9.53
C SER A 498 41.91 -18.08 10.13
N ALA A 499 40.83 -17.33 10.28
CA ALA A 499 39.53 -17.86 10.67
C ALA A 499 38.83 -18.65 9.53
N GLY A 500 39.31 -18.55 8.29
CA GLY A 500 38.76 -19.31 7.17
C GLY A 500 39.30 -18.89 5.80
N SER A 501 39.21 -19.80 4.83
CA SER A 501 39.55 -19.53 3.43
C SER A 501 38.45 -18.75 2.73
N ILE A 502 38.85 -17.82 1.85
CA ILE A 502 37.95 -17.04 1.00
C ILE A 502 38.19 -17.42 -0.45
N GLU A 503 37.10 -17.66 -1.18
CA GLU A 503 37.12 -18.00 -2.59
C GLU A 503 36.05 -17.20 -3.34
N PHE A 504 36.39 -16.75 -4.55
CA PHE A 504 35.45 -16.17 -5.48
C PHE A 504 35.28 -17.09 -6.68
N ILE A 505 34.04 -17.41 -7.03
CA ILE A 505 33.70 -18.15 -8.24
C ILE A 505 32.96 -17.21 -9.18
N PHE A 506 33.54 -16.99 -10.36
CA PHE A 506 32.96 -16.16 -11.41
C PHE A 506 32.33 -17.05 -12.47
N SER A 507 31.13 -16.69 -12.93
CA SER A 507 30.46 -17.35 -14.05
C SER A 507 29.97 -16.29 -15.01
N VAL A 508 30.41 -16.34 -16.27
CA VAL A 508 30.04 -15.38 -17.31
C VAL A 508 29.20 -16.04 -18.41
N HIS A 509 28.46 -15.23 -19.16
CA HIS A 509 27.74 -15.69 -20.35
C HIS A 509 28.68 -16.37 -21.35
N SER A 510 28.18 -17.30 -22.18
CA SER A 510 28.98 -18.06 -23.16
C SER A 510 29.68 -17.21 -24.23
N LEU A 511 29.23 -15.97 -24.43
CA LEU A 511 29.86 -14.99 -25.33
C LEU A 511 30.99 -14.19 -24.68
N LEU A 512 31.07 -14.23 -23.35
CA LEU A 512 32.16 -13.65 -22.58
C LEU A 512 33.18 -14.75 -22.29
N LYS A 513 34.46 -14.43 -22.46
CA LYS A 513 35.57 -15.30 -22.12
C LYS A 513 36.35 -14.68 -20.99
N ILE A 514 36.59 -15.46 -19.94
CA ILE A 514 37.56 -15.10 -18.92
C ILE A 514 38.94 -15.37 -19.54
N LEU A 515 39.77 -14.33 -19.63
CA LEU A 515 41.10 -14.46 -20.22
C LEU A 515 42.07 -15.14 -19.24
N PRO A 516 43.16 -15.78 -19.68
CA PRO A 516 44.15 -16.34 -18.77
C PRO A 516 44.77 -15.27 -17.85
N ALA A 517 45.07 -15.66 -16.61
CA ALA A 517 45.80 -14.85 -15.65
C ALA A 517 47.08 -14.25 -16.28
N ASN A 518 47.24 -12.93 -16.15
CA ASN A 518 48.49 -12.25 -16.50
C ASN A 518 49.45 -12.26 -15.28
N LYS A 519 50.65 -11.67 -15.39
CA LYS A 519 51.59 -11.61 -14.26
C LYS A 519 51.07 -10.80 -13.06
N GLU A 520 50.02 -10.00 -13.22
CA GLU A 520 49.48 -9.10 -12.20
C GLU A 520 48.33 -9.74 -11.39
N TYR A 521 47.62 -10.73 -11.95
CA TYR A 521 46.41 -11.30 -11.34
C TYR A 521 46.43 -12.83 -11.37
N PHE A 522 46.19 -13.49 -10.23
CA PHE A 522 46.23 -14.95 -10.11
C PHE A 522 44.83 -15.55 -9.93
N TYR A 523 44.27 -16.15 -10.99
CA TYR A 523 43.04 -16.95 -10.93
C TYR A 523 43.13 -18.18 -11.82
N GLU A 524 42.34 -19.20 -11.48
CA GLU A 524 42.24 -20.46 -12.19
C GLU A 524 41.00 -20.46 -13.09
N ILE A 525 41.15 -20.79 -14.38
CA ILE A 525 40.02 -20.99 -15.29
C ILE A 525 39.56 -22.44 -15.13
N MET A 526 38.34 -22.64 -14.64
CA MET A 526 37.77 -23.97 -14.42
C MET A 526 37.19 -24.57 -15.71
N SER A 527 36.56 -23.72 -16.53
CA SER A 527 35.92 -24.09 -17.80
C SER A 527 35.62 -22.83 -18.61
N ASP A 528 35.19 -22.98 -19.87
CA ASP A 528 34.75 -21.86 -20.70
C ASP A 528 33.62 -21.08 -19.98
N GLY A 529 33.93 -19.84 -19.59
CA GLY A 529 33.01 -18.96 -18.89
C GLY A 529 32.95 -19.13 -17.37
N ARG A 530 33.82 -19.94 -16.75
CA ARG A 530 33.89 -20.07 -15.28
C ARG A 530 35.33 -19.97 -14.77
N GLY A 531 35.53 -19.08 -13.81
CA GLY A 531 36.83 -18.85 -13.16
C GLY A 531 36.72 -18.95 -11.64
N ARG A 532 37.86 -19.17 -11.00
CA ARG A 532 38.02 -19.28 -9.56
C ARG A 532 39.20 -18.42 -9.10
N TYR A 533 39.01 -17.60 -8.07
CA TYR A 533 40.08 -16.89 -7.38
C TYR A 533 40.08 -17.30 -5.91
N LYS A 534 41.13 -18.00 -5.49
CA LYS A 534 41.35 -18.35 -4.08
C LYS A 534 42.27 -17.31 -3.44
N ILE A 535 41.85 -16.68 -2.34
CA ILE A 535 42.69 -15.69 -1.67
C ILE A 535 43.83 -16.40 -0.93
N ASN A 536 45.05 -16.22 -1.44
CA ASN A 536 46.28 -16.80 -0.86
C ASN A 536 47.04 -15.83 0.06
N GLU A 537 46.49 -14.65 0.31
CA GLU A 537 47.07 -13.66 1.23
C GLU A 537 46.25 -13.52 2.51
N ASN A 538 46.85 -12.93 3.55
CA ASN A 538 46.12 -12.55 4.75
C ASN A 538 45.30 -11.29 4.48
N ILE A 539 44.06 -11.29 4.94
CA ILE A 539 43.15 -10.15 4.96
C ILE A 539 43.02 -9.67 6.41
N PRO A 540 43.73 -8.60 6.80
CA PRO A 540 43.70 -8.10 8.17
C PRO A 540 42.29 -7.75 8.65
N PRO A 541 42.05 -7.74 9.98
CA PRO A 541 40.82 -7.23 10.56
C PRO A 541 40.50 -5.83 10.04
N ARG A 542 39.21 -5.54 9.81
CA ARG A 542 38.72 -4.20 9.40
C ARG A 542 39.40 -3.62 8.15
N SER A 543 39.85 -4.47 7.23
CA SER A 543 40.53 -4.05 6.00
C SER A 543 39.70 -4.32 4.75
N THR A 544 40.03 -3.61 3.66
CA THR A 544 39.45 -3.82 2.34
C THR A 544 40.50 -4.37 1.38
N LYS A 545 40.04 -5.20 0.45
CA LYS A 545 40.86 -5.80 -0.61
C LYS A 545 40.14 -5.70 -1.94
N CYS A 546 40.91 -5.82 -3.01
CA CYS A 546 40.42 -5.76 -4.38
C CYS A 546 41.04 -6.93 -5.15
N ILE A 547 40.20 -7.74 -5.80
CA ILE A 547 40.65 -8.70 -6.81
C ILE A 547 40.26 -8.19 -8.19
N ARG A 548 41.08 -8.55 -9.17
CA ARG A 548 40.87 -8.16 -10.57
C ARG A 548 41.02 -9.37 -11.47
N PHE A 549 40.21 -9.42 -12.53
CA PHE A 549 40.35 -10.39 -13.60
C PHE A 549 39.91 -9.79 -14.93
N GLU A 550 40.46 -10.31 -16.02
CA GLU A 550 40.22 -9.79 -17.36
C GLU A 550 39.18 -10.65 -18.09
N ILE A 551 38.21 -9.98 -18.70
CA ILE A 551 37.20 -10.59 -19.56
C ILE A 551 37.33 -10.04 -20.98
N ALA A 552 36.96 -10.86 -21.96
CA ALA A 552 36.87 -10.46 -23.35
C ALA A 552 35.53 -10.86 -23.94
N LEU A 553 34.96 -10.00 -24.76
CA LEU A 553 33.75 -10.30 -25.51
C LEU A 553 34.12 -10.95 -26.85
N GLY A 554 33.61 -12.15 -27.13
CA GLY A 554 33.92 -12.87 -28.36
C GLY A 554 33.39 -12.18 -29.62
N ALA A 555 34.06 -12.41 -30.77
CA ALA A 555 33.64 -11.85 -32.06
C ALA A 555 32.17 -12.14 -32.42
N ASN A 556 31.67 -13.33 -32.06
CA ASN A 556 30.29 -13.75 -32.32
C ASN A 556 29.24 -12.88 -31.59
N ALA A 557 29.64 -12.11 -30.58
CA ALA A 557 28.76 -11.14 -29.94
C ALA A 557 28.30 -10.03 -30.89
N ALA A 558 28.96 -9.84 -32.04
CA ALA A 558 28.47 -8.94 -33.09
C ALA A 558 27.07 -9.32 -33.58
N ASN A 559 26.65 -10.58 -33.42
CA ASN A 559 25.29 -11.00 -33.74
C ASN A 559 24.29 -10.67 -32.63
N GLN A 560 24.75 -10.22 -31.46
CA GLN A 560 23.98 -10.04 -30.22
C GLN A 560 24.00 -8.59 -29.70
N TYR A 561 24.14 -7.59 -30.58
CA TYR A 561 24.06 -6.18 -30.18
C TYR A 561 22.78 -5.87 -29.37
N TYR A 562 22.97 -5.04 -28.35
CA TYR A 562 22.02 -4.60 -27.33
C TYR A 562 21.41 -5.73 -26.49
N GLU A 563 21.97 -6.93 -26.53
CA GLU A 563 21.66 -7.99 -25.57
C GLU A 563 22.42 -7.76 -24.25
N HIS A 564 21.79 -8.08 -23.13
CA HIS A 564 22.39 -8.02 -21.80
C HIS A 564 22.96 -9.38 -21.42
N LEU A 565 24.29 -9.46 -21.38
CA LEU A 565 25.00 -10.68 -21.02
C LEU A 565 25.15 -10.73 -19.50
N PHE A 566 24.45 -11.66 -18.86
CA PHE A 566 24.54 -11.84 -17.42
C PHE A 566 25.84 -12.53 -17.02
N TRP A 567 26.35 -12.14 -15.86
CA TRP A 567 27.42 -12.83 -15.19
C TRP A 567 27.22 -12.75 -13.68
N ASN A 568 27.78 -13.72 -12.97
CA ASN A 568 27.59 -13.92 -11.54
C ASN A 568 28.95 -14.01 -10.84
N ILE A 569 29.02 -13.48 -9.62
CA ILE A 569 30.09 -13.69 -8.67
C ILE A 569 29.51 -14.31 -7.42
N ASN A 570 30.04 -15.46 -7.06
CA ASN A 570 29.76 -16.14 -5.81
C ASN A 570 30.95 -15.92 -4.88
N LEU A 571 30.71 -15.33 -3.72
CA LEU A 571 31.69 -15.24 -2.64
C LEU A 571 31.47 -16.43 -1.70
N LEU A 572 32.51 -17.25 -1.52
CA LEU A 572 32.51 -18.39 -0.63
C LEU A 572 33.45 -18.12 0.56
N LEU A 573 32.98 -18.49 1.75
CA LEU A 573 33.75 -18.51 2.98
C LEU A 573 33.69 -19.93 3.55
N ARG A 574 34.85 -20.56 3.76
CA ARG A 574 34.93 -21.96 4.23
C ARG A 574 34.09 -22.91 3.36
N ASP A 575 34.18 -22.73 2.04
CA ASP A 575 33.42 -23.48 1.02
C ASP A 575 31.88 -23.30 1.06
N VAL A 576 31.37 -22.39 1.90
CA VAL A 576 29.95 -22.02 1.96
C VAL A 576 29.71 -20.75 1.16
N LEU A 577 28.70 -20.75 0.29
CA LEU A 577 28.26 -19.54 -0.40
C LEU A 577 27.69 -18.54 0.61
N ILE A 578 28.28 -17.34 0.66
CA ILE A 578 27.85 -16.29 1.60
C ILE A 578 27.27 -15.06 0.90
N GLU A 579 27.67 -14.79 -0.34
CA GLU A 579 27.06 -13.76 -1.19
C GLU A 579 27.02 -14.17 -2.65
N ASN A 580 26.00 -13.67 -3.36
CA ASN A 580 25.85 -13.85 -4.80
C ASN A 580 25.52 -12.50 -5.45
N HIS A 581 26.35 -12.10 -6.40
CA HIS A 581 26.16 -10.87 -7.18
C HIS A 581 25.97 -11.20 -8.65
N ARG A 582 24.81 -10.87 -9.19
CA ARG A 582 24.45 -10.94 -10.60
C ARG A 582 24.45 -9.56 -11.22
N ASN A 583 25.30 -9.39 -12.21
CA ASN A 583 25.45 -8.17 -13.00
C ASN A 583 25.23 -8.49 -14.49
N ASN A 584 25.15 -7.47 -15.33
CA ASN A 584 25.06 -7.64 -16.77
C ASN A 584 25.99 -6.68 -17.51
N ILE A 585 26.38 -7.08 -18.71
CA ILE A 585 27.14 -6.26 -19.65
C ILE A 585 26.32 -6.18 -20.93
N ARG A 586 26.04 -4.97 -21.40
CA ARG A 586 25.33 -4.72 -22.65
C ARG A 586 26.30 -4.83 -23.83
N VAL A 587 25.95 -5.63 -24.84
CA VAL A 587 26.76 -5.72 -26.06
C VAL A 587 26.50 -4.49 -26.92
N VAL A 588 27.50 -3.67 -27.22
CA VAL A 588 27.31 -2.42 -27.96
C VAL A 588 28.19 -2.41 -29.21
N PRO A 589 27.68 -2.01 -30.39
CA PRO A 589 28.52 -1.88 -31.59
C PRO A 589 29.66 -0.86 -31.40
N THR A 590 30.81 -1.17 -31.99
CA THR A 590 31.98 -0.27 -31.98
C THR A 590 31.89 0.72 -33.13
N PHE A 591 31.88 2.02 -32.82
CA PHE A 591 31.92 3.11 -33.80
C PHE A 591 33.30 3.18 -34.44
N ARG A 592 33.35 3.45 -35.76
CA ARG A 592 34.58 3.51 -36.55
C ARG A 592 34.67 4.88 -37.24
N PRO A 593 35.48 5.82 -36.72
CA PRO A 593 35.52 7.20 -37.21
C PRO A 593 35.99 7.35 -38.66
N ASN A 594 36.70 6.35 -39.21
CA ASN A 594 37.27 6.43 -40.55
C ASN A 594 36.38 5.84 -41.66
N ILE A 595 35.14 5.48 -41.34
CA ILE A 595 34.21 4.88 -42.31
C ILE A 595 33.08 5.86 -42.56
N HIS A 596 32.94 6.33 -43.80
CA HIS A 596 31.79 7.09 -44.22
C HIS A 596 30.55 6.16 -44.29
N THR A 597 29.43 6.60 -43.74
CA THR A 597 28.14 5.90 -43.80
C THR A 597 27.01 6.87 -44.10
N ASP A 598 25.92 6.38 -44.65
CA ASP A 598 24.79 7.24 -44.93
C ASP A 598 24.06 7.64 -43.64
N VAL A 599 24.01 6.73 -42.65
CA VAL A 599 23.25 6.92 -41.41
C VAL A 599 24.11 6.70 -40.15
N LEU A 600 24.06 7.64 -39.21
CA LEU A 600 24.55 7.48 -37.85
C LEU A 600 23.36 7.27 -36.91
N LEU A 601 23.16 6.02 -36.48
CA LEU A 601 22.14 5.68 -35.49
C LEU A 601 22.67 5.95 -34.09
N VAL A 602 22.04 6.87 -33.37
CA VAL A 602 22.45 7.26 -32.03
C VAL A 602 21.51 6.60 -31.02
N THR A 603 22.10 5.78 -30.15
CA THR A 603 21.38 4.91 -29.21
C THR A 603 21.69 5.28 -27.76
N ASN A 604 20.87 4.76 -26.85
CA ASN A 604 21.01 4.95 -25.41
C ASN A 604 20.71 3.64 -24.66
N VAL A 605 20.72 3.67 -23.32
CA VAL A 605 20.49 2.50 -22.43
C VAL A 605 19.17 1.77 -22.67
N HIS A 606 18.16 2.46 -23.17
CA HIS A 606 16.81 1.94 -23.36
C HIS A 606 16.62 1.25 -24.71
N VAL A 607 17.53 1.46 -25.66
CA VAL A 607 17.47 0.79 -26.95
C VAL A 607 17.76 -0.70 -26.73
N GLY A 608 16.72 -1.49 -26.88
CA GLY A 608 16.80 -2.95 -26.80
C GLY A 608 17.24 -3.56 -28.13
N ARG A 609 17.63 -4.83 -28.09
CA ARG A 609 18.03 -5.60 -29.26
C ARG A 609 16.99 -5.62 -30.38
N SER A 610 15.73 -5.88 -30.06
CA SER A 610 14.64 -5.95 -31.06
C SER A 610 14.49 -4.64 -31.82
N GLU A 611 14.53 -3.53 -31.10
CA GLU A 611 14.43 -2.18 -31.68
C GLU A 611 15.65 -1.87 -32.56
N PHE A 612 16.86 -2.12 -32.06
CA PHE A 612 18.08 -1.95 -32.84
C PHE A 612 18.04 -2.77 -34.14
N LEU A 613 17.64 -4.04 -34.08
CA LEU A 613 17.53 -4.90 -35.26
C LEU A 613 16.48 -4.40 -36.25
N ALA A 614 15.38 -3.81 -35.78
CA ALA A 614 14.37 -3.21 -36.65
C ALA A 614 14.98 -2.05 -37.46
N TYR A 615 15.71 -1.14 -36.82
CA TYR A 615 16.40 -0.04 -37.51
C TYR A 615 17.47 -0.56 -38.49
N GLN A 616 18.27 -1.55 -38.08
CA GLN A 616 19.27 -2.13 -38.97
C GLN A 616 18.66 -2.81 -40.21
N ASN A 617 17.53 -3.51 -40.04
CA ASN A 617 16.81 -4.13 -41.14
C ASN A 617 16.19 -3.06 -42.07
N LEU A 618 15.66 -1.99 -41.49
CA LEU A 618 15.13 -0.84 -42.21
C LEU A 618 16.22 -0.17 -43.06
N PHE A 619 17.39 0.12 -42.50
CA PHE A 619 18.52 0.67 -43.26
C PHE A 619 18.96 -0.27 -44.38
N ARG A 620 19.04 -1.57 -44.12
CA ARG A 620 19.37 -2.57 -45.15
C ARG A 620 18.33 -2.61 -46.27
N LEU A 621 17.04 -2.52 -45.95
CA LEU A 621 15.95 -2.54 -46.92
C LEU A 621 16.04 -1.36 -47.90
N PHE A 622 16.44 -0.18 -47.39
CA PHE A 622 16.63 1.03 -48.19
C PHE A 622 18.06 1.19 -48.73
N LYS A 623 18.93 0.19 -48.53
CA LYS A 623 20.34 0.17 -48.94
C LYS A 623 21.19 1.29 -48.33
N TYR A 624 20.82 1.75 -47.15
CA TYR A 624 21.65 2.66 -46.36
C TYR A 624 22.73 1.86 -45.60
N SER A 625 23.96 2.33 -45.71
CA SER A 625 25.04 1.99 -44.79
C SER A 625 24.84 2.76 -43.49
N SER A 626 25.01 2.09 -42.35
CA SER A 626 24.84 2.74 -41.05
C SER A 626 25.94 2.40 -40.07
N GLN A 627 26.33 3.39 -39.25
CA GLN A 627 27.06 3.18 -38.01
C GLN A 627 26.17 3.42 -36.80
N THR A 628 26.68 3.09 -35.63
CA THR A 628 25.96 3.28 -34.37
C THR A 628 26.82 4.01 -33.36
N TRP A 629 26.28 5.07 -32.78
CA TRP A 629 26.87 5.85 -31.70
C TRP A 629 26.06 5.63 -30.43
N ASP A 630 26.57 4.84 -29.50
CA ASP A 630 25.92 4.67 -28.20
C ASP A 630 26.40 5.72 -27.20
N ILE A 631 25.47 6.50 -26.67
CA ILE A 631 25.76 7.64 -25.79
C ILE A 631 26.36 7.20 -24.46
N GLU A 632 26.00 6.02 -23.94
CA GLU A 632 26.62 5.54 -22.70
C GLU A 632 28.08 5.16 -22.92
N ARG A 633 28.37 4.64 -24.11
CA ARG A 633 29.71 4.18 -24.47
C ARG A 633 30.68 5.30 -24.77
N TYR A 634 30.27 6.22 -25.64
CA TYR A 634 31.17 7.28 -26.11
C TYR A 634 30.97 8.61 -25.37
N GLY A 635 30.03 8.65 -24.43
CA GLY A 635 29.55 9.87 -23.79
C GLY A 635 28.59 10.64 -24.71
N ALA A 636 28.38 11.92 -24.38
CA ALA A 636 27.68 12.83 -25.28
C ALA A 636 28.37 12.89 -26.67
N PHE A 637 27.73 13.52 -27.66
CA PHE A 637 28.29 13.69 -29.02
C PHE A 637 29.65 14.39 -29.08
N HIS A 638 30.15 14.88 -27.95
CA HIS A 638 31.47 15.45 -27.79
C HIS A 638 32.42 14.44 -27.14
N ASN A 639 33.08 13.62 -27.97
CA ASN A 639 34.22 12.82 -27.55
C ASN A 639 35.49 13.43 -28.20
N PRO A 640 36.48 13.91 -27.42
CA PRO A 640 37.66 14.55 -27.97
C PRO A 640 38.56 13.59 -28.78
N GLU A 641 38.43 12.29 -28.56
CA GLU A 641 39.24 11.25 -29.21
C GLU A 641 38.55 10.63 -30.44
N LEU A 642 37.23 10.78 -30.57
CA LEU A 642 36.43 10.20 -31.65
C LEU A 642 35.49 11.24 -32.25
N THR A 643 35.66 11.55 -33.54
CA THR A 643 34.74 12.41 -34.29
C THR A 643 33.96 11.60 -35.32
N TRP A 644 32.66 11.86 -35.37
CA TRP A 644 31.74 11.37 -36.40
C TRP A 644 31.43 12.47 -37.44
N LEU A 645 32.00 13.67 -37.25
CA LEU A 645 31.80 14.80 -38.15
C LEU A 645 32.28 14.46 -39.56
N ASN A 646 31.44 14.72 -40.57
CA ASN A 646 31.68 14.43 -42.00
C ASN A 646 31.78 12.94 -42.36
N THR A 647 31.54 12.03 -41.41
CA THR A 647 31.52 10.58 -41.67
C THR A 647 30.10 10.09 -41.91
N THR A 648 29.09 10.95 -41.78
CA THR A 648 27.69 10.60 -41.96
C THR A 648 26.94 11.67 -42.71
N GLU A 649 25.84 11.32 -43.37
CA GLU A 649 24.92 12.31 -43.98
C GLU A 649 23.68 12.49 -43.11
N LEU A 650 23.10 11.40 -42.60
CA LEU A 650 21.88 11.42 -41.79
C LEU A 650 22.17 10.96 -40.36
N ILE A 651 21.76 11.74 -39.36
CA ILE A 651 21.80 11.33 -37.95
C ILE A 651 20.40 10.91 -37.53
N ILE A 652 20.25 9.72 -36.97
CA ILE A 652 18.98 9.25 -36.39
C ILE A 652 19.18 9.03 -34.91
N PHE A 653 18.48 9.79 -34.08
CA PHE A 653 18.57 9.75 -32.63
C PHE A 653 17.36 9.05 -32.03
N ILE A 654 17.57 7.92 -31.36
CA ILE A 654 16.52 7.22 -30.61
C ILE A 654 16.51 7.75 -29.18
N TYR A 655 15.36 8.28 -28.75
CA TYR A 655 15.14 9.07 -27.56
C TYR A 655 14.31 8.31 -26.52
N SER A 656 14.72 8.43 -25.26
CA SER A 656 14.00 7.84 -24.12
C SER A 656 13.87 8.76 -22.90
N LYS A 657 14.71 9.81 -22.76
CA LYS A 657 14.62 10.82 -21.68
C LYS A 657 15.14 12.23 -22.09
N PRO A 658 14.58 13.32 -21.54
CA PRO A 658 14.81 14.69 -22.05
C PRO A 658 16.19 15.28 -21.75
N GLU A 659 16.64 15.15 -20.50
CA GLU A 659 17.70 16.01 -19.97
C GLU A 659 19.09 15.73 -20.56
N SER A 660 19.41 14.45 -20.82
CA SER A 660 20.67 14.04 -21.45
C SER A 660 20.71 14.33 -22.96
N THR A 661 19.56 14.26 -23.63
CA THR A 661 19.45 14.48 -25.08
C THR A 661 19.72 15.93 -25.45
N PHE A 662 19.21 16.90 -24.69
CA PHE A 662 19.43 18.31 -24.97
C PHE A 662 20.89 18.74 -24.79
N GLN A 663 21.58 18.23 -23.77
CA GLN A 663 23.02 18.47 -23.61
C GLN A 663 23.82 17.86 -24.77
N THR A 664 23.36 16.72 -25.28
CA THR A 664 23.96 16.01 -26.40
C THR A 664 23.75 16.77 -27.72
N MET A 665 22.54 17.28 -28.00
CA MET A 665 22.24 18.14 -29.16
C MET A 665 22.93 19.52 -29.12
N LYS A 666 23.28 20.03 -27.94
CA LYS A 666 24.07 21.27 -27.77
C LYS A 666 25.56 21.10 -28.11
N SER A 667 26.01 19.91 -28.47
CA SER A 667 27.41 19.71 -28.84
C SER A 667 27.78 20.54 -30.06
N HIS A 668 28.92 21.24 -29.99
CA HIS A 668 29.47 21.99 -31.13
C HIS A 668 29.61 21.08 -32.37
N LEU A 669 29.95 19.81 -32.19
CA LEU A 669 30.09 18.86 -33.29
C LEU A 669 28.77 18.61 -34.03
N PHE A 670 27.64 18.55 -33.31
CA PHE A 670 26.33 18.45 -33.94
C PHE A 670 26.03 19.67 -34.82
N LEU A 671 26.26 20.87 -34.29
CA LEU A 671 26.04 22.12 -35.02
C LEU A 671 26.98 22.27 -36.21
N GLN A 672 28.23 21.88 -36.03
CA GLN A 672 29.22 21.88 -37.09
C GLN A 672 28.82 20.89 -38.19
N HIS A 673 28.27 19.73 -37.86
CA HIS A 673 27.79 18.78 -38.86
C HIS A 673 26.65 19.34 -39.70
N MET A 674 25.63 19.88 -39.02
CA MET A 674 24.46 20.47 -39.67
C MET A 674 24.80 21.68 -40.55
N THR A 675 25.91 22.37 -40.27
CA THR A 675 26.37 23.53 -41.04
C THR A 675 27.42 23.21 -42.12
N SER A 676 28.19 22.14 -41.97
CA SER A 676 29.31 21.82 -42.87
C SER A 676 28.94 20.91 -44.05
N SER A 677 27.81 20.21 -44.01
CA SER A 677 27.35 19.35 -45.10
C SER A 677 25.99 19.79 -45.62
N GLU A 678 25.90 20.06 -46.93
CA GLU A 678 24.64 20.40 -47.60
C GLU A 678 23.62 19.25 -47.56
N ASN A 679 24.11 18.01 -47.35
CA ASN A 679 23.30 16.79 -47.25
C ASN A 679 23.03 16.38 -45.79
N ALA A 680 23.43 17.18 -44.79
CA ALA A 680 23.21 16.85 -43.39
C ALA A 680 21.71 16.76 -43.05
N GLY A 681 21.28 15.60 -42.57
CA GLY A 681 19.94 15.36 -42.05
C GLY A 681 19.95 14.94 -40.59
N PHE A 682 18.88 15.22 -39.87
CA PHE A 682 18.67 14.81 -38.50
C PHE A 682 17.24 14.32 -38.26
N ILE A 683 17.09 13.14 -37.67
CA ILE A 683 15.82 12.57 -37.25
C ILE A 683 15.92 12.29 -35.76
N CYS A 684 15.00 12.81 -34.96
CA CYS A 684 14.88 12.48 -33.54
C CYS A 684 13.57 11.73 -33.30
N ILE A 685 13.65 10.57 -32.65
CA ILE A 685 12.55 9.62 -32.48
C ILE A 685 12.45 9.22 -31.02
N GLY A 686 11.36 9.54 -30.31
CA GLY A 686 11.11 8.90 -29.02
C GLY A 686 9.87 9.37 -28.26
N ALA A 687 9.69 8.81 -27.05
CA ALA A 687 8.59 9.14 -26.15
C ALA A 687 9.01 10.26 -25.20
N GLY A 688 8.57 11.48 -25.47
CA GLY A 688 8.73 12.63 -24.58
C GLY A 688 7.46 13.45 -24.56
N LEU A 689 7.15 14.08 -23.42
CA LEU A 689 5.97 14.95 -23.33
C LEU A 689 6.14 16.13 -24.32
N PRO A 690 5.08 16.56 -25.02
CA PRO A 690 5.15 17.70 -25.95
C PRO A 690 5.73 18.96 -25.31
N MET A 691 5.50 19.16 -24.01
CA MET A 691 6.03 20.28 -23.20
C MET A 691 7.55 20.21 -22.98
N GLU A 692 8.16 19.02 -23.02
CA GLU A 692 9.61 18.82 -22.83
C GLU A 692 10.40 19.05 -24.13
N LEU A 693 9.76 18.87 -25.29
CA LEU A 693 10.28 19.27 -26.61
C LEU A 693 10.00 20.75 -26.94
N ASP A 694 9.24 21.44 -26.08
CA ASP A 694 8.89 22.85 -26.25
C ASP A 694 10.06 23.82 -26.01
N PHE A 695 11.24 23.27 -25.68
CA PHE A 695 12.50 23.99 -25.49
C PHE A 695 13.39 24.03 -26.74
N GLY A 696 12.96 23.43 -27.85
CA GLY A 696 13.75 23.31 -29.08
C GLY A 696 13.49 24.39 -30.14
N LEU A 697 13.52 25.69 -29.80
CA LEU A 697 13.70 26.71 -30.84
C LEU A 697 15.20 26.87 -31.08
N PHE A 698 15.66 26.40 -32.23
CA PHE A 698 17.06 26.52 -32.63
C PHE A 698 17.22 27.74 -33.56
N ASP A 699 18.03 28.70 -33.14
CA ASP A 699 18.43 29.85 -33.97
C ASP A 699 19.57 29.41 -34.89
N TYR A 700 19.25 29.09 -36.15
CA TYR A 700 20.22 28.57 -37.13
C TYR A 700 21.31 29.57 -37.50
N ASN A 701 21.05 30.89 -37.37
CA ASN A 701 22.05 31.91 -37.70
C ASN A 701 23.04 32.15 -36.55
N ASN A 702 22.57 32.05 -35.30
CA ASN A 702 23.42 32.22 -34.12
C ASN A 702 23.89 30.90 -33.50
N LEU A 703 23.52 29.76 -34.10
CA LEU A 703 23.88 28.40 -33.66
C LEU A 703 23.62 28.17 -32.16
N GLN A 704 22.49 28.67 -31.65
CA GLN A 704 22.15 28.56 -30.23
C GLN A 704 20.68 28.21 -30.04
N PHE A 705 20.40 27.43 -29.00
CA PHE A 705 19.05 27.20 -28.53
C PHE A 705 18.53 28.45 -27.82
N ILE A 706 17.33 28.89 -28.18
CA ILE A 706 16.69 30.06 -27.57
C ILE A 706 16.37 29.75 -26.11
N ASN A 707 16.93 30.51 -25.18
CA ASN A 707 16.69 30.29 -23.74
C ASN A 707 15.27 30.75 -23.33
N ILE A 708 14.82 30.38 -22.13
CA ILE A 708 13.47 30.70 -21.61
C ILE A 708 13.20 32.21 -21.63
N GLU A 709 14.21 33.03 -21.36
CA GLU A 709 14.09 34.48 -21.30
C GLU A 709 13.88 35.09 -22.70
N GLN A 710 14.64 34.61 -23.69
CA GLN A 710 14.48 34.95 -25.09
C GLN A 710 13.15 34.42 -25.66
N LYS A 711 12.71 33.22 -25.26
CA LYS A 711 11.39 32.66 -25.60
C LYS A 711 10.29 33.57 -25.09
N THR A 712 10.37 33.99 -23.83
CA THR A 712 9.40 34.90 -23.20
C THR A 712 9.36 36.25 -23.93
N LYS A 713 10.52 36.77 -24.35
CA LYS A 713 10.64 37.99 -25.14
C LYS A 713 10.02 37.85 -26.54
N LEU A 714 10.20 36.71 -27.19
CA LEU A 714 9.61 36.39 -28.51
C LEU A 714 8.08 36.17 -28.42
N VAL A 715 7.58 35.55 -27.35
CA VAL A 715 6.14 35.43 -27.08
C VAL A 715 5.52 36.80 -26.82
N ALA A 716 6.14 37.63 -25.98
CA ALA A 716 5.64 38.96 -25.65
C ALA A 716 5.58 39.90 -26.86
N THR A 717 6.46 39.70 -27.83
CA THR A 717 6.50 40.47 -29.09
C THR A 717 5.63 39.87 -30.21
N ASN A 718 4.93 38.77 -29.94
CA ASN A 718 4.16 37.97 -30.90
C ASN A 718 5.01 37.42 -32.07
N HIS A 719 6.30 37.20 -31.84
CA HIS A 719 7.17 36.46 -32.75
C HIS A 719 7.16 34.94 -32.46
N LEU A 720 6.52 34.49 -31.38
CA LEU A 720 6.28 33.08 -31.10
C LEU A 720 4.83 32.86 -30.66
N TRP A 721 4.13 31.86 -31.22
CA TRP A 721 2.74 31.56 -30.88
C TRP A 721 2.66 30.49 -29.78
N HIS A 722 2.21 30.88 -28.59
CA HIS A 722 1.90 29.95 -27.50
C HIS A 722 0.38 29.69 -27.49
N GLY A 723 -0.02 28.42 -27.38
CA GLY A 723 -1.42 27.98 -27.35
C GLY A 723 -2.23 28.61 -26.21
N PHE A 724 -3.56 28.50 -26.30
CA PHE A 724 -4.45 28.98 -25.23
C PHE A 724 -4.48 27.92 -24.12
N GLY A 725 -4.25 28.33 -22.86
CA GLY A 725 -4.47 27.46 -21.70
C GLY A 725 -5.94 27.02 -21.58
N PHE A 726 -6.20 26.04 -20.70
CA PHE A 726 -7.41 25.21 -20.43
C PHE A 726 -8.84 25.60 -20.89
N THR A 727 -9.12 26.81 -21.37
CA THR A 727 -10.39 27.20 -21.96
C THR A 727 -10.28 27.37 -23.48
N ARG A 728 -11.13 26.63 -24.21
CA ARG A 728 -11.20 26.68 -25.68
C ARG A 728 -11.52 28.12 -26.12
N PRO A 729 -10.64 28.81 -26.87
CA PRO A 729 -10.90 30.16 -27.33
C PRO A 729 -12.05 30.15 -28.34
N THR A 730 -12.78 31.25 -28.41
CA THR A 730 -13.78 31.45 -29.46
C THR A 730 -13.10 31.69 -30.81
N ASP A 731 -13.75 31.30 -31.92
CA ASP A 731 -13.21 31.47 -33.28
C ASP A 731 -12.83 32.93 -33.60
N SER A 732 -13.50 33.89 -32.96
CA SER A 732 -13.18 35.31 -33.04
C SER A 732 -11.82 35.63 -32.40
N GLN A 733 -11.50 35.05 -31.23
CA GLN A 733 -10.23 35.26 -30.55
C GLN A 733 -9.06 34.61 -31.30
N LEU A 734 -9.29 33.46 -31.94
CA LEU A 734 -8.34 32.79 -32.83
C LEU A 734 -8.02 33.67 -34.05
N ASN A 735 -9.06 34.15 -34.73
CA ASN A 735 -8.90 34.98 -35.93
C ASN A 735 -8.22 36.33 -35.64
N VAL A 736 -8.51 36.96 -34.49
CA VAL A 736 -7.88 38.24 -34.11
C VAL A 736 -6.38 38.07 -33.83
N LYS A 737 -5.97 36.99 -33.14
CA LYS A 737 -4.54 36.72 -32.89
C LYS A 737 -3.82 36.28 -34.17
N ALA A 738 -4.42 35.42 -34.99
CA ALA A 738 -3.85 34.99 -36.27
C ALA A 738 -3.62 36.17 -37.22
N ASN A 739 -4.58 37.10 -37.31
CA ASN A 739 -4.43 38.30 -38.13
C ASN A 739 -3.39 39.29 -37.57
N LYS A 740 -3.21 39.36 -36.25
CA LYS A 740 -2.17 40.19 -35.63
C LYS A 740 -0.76 39.60 -35.83
N PHE A 741 -0.65 38.28 -35.78
CA PHE A 741 0.58 37.54 -36.12
C PHE A 741 0.95 37.73 -37.59
N ARG A 742 -0.03 37.55 -38.50
CA ARG A 742 0.12 37.81 -39.94
C ARG A 742 0.61 39.22 -40.25
N LYS A 743 0.01 40.25 -39.62
CA LYS A 743 0.43 41.66 -39.79
C LYS A 743 1.85 41.98 -39.30
N ASN A 744 2.37 41.21 -38.34
CA ASN A 744 3.74 41.35 -37.86
C ASN A 744 4.72 40.57 -38.74
N TYR A 745 4.31 39.40 -39.25
CA TYR A 745 5.07 38.59 -40.19
C TYR A 745 5.28 39.30 -41.54
N GLU A 746 4.25 39.96 -42.07
CA GLU A 746 4.30 40.70 -43.34
C GLU A 746 5.11 42.02 -43.27
N LYS A 747 5.61 42.43 -42.08
CA LYS A 747 6.29 43.73 -41.87
C LYS A 747 7.81 43.66 -41.70
N GLN A 748 8.44 42.49 -41.73
CA GLN A 748 9.89 42.35 -41.52
C GLN A 748 10.58 41.65 -42.70
N ASP A 749 11.56 42.31 -43.30
CA ASP A 749 12.39 41.82 -44.42
C ASP A 749 13.48 40.82 -44.01
N ASP A 750 13.43 40.26 -42.80
CA ASP A 750 14.50 39.41 -42.26
C ASP A 750 13.88 38.22 -41.49
N HIS A 751 13.64 37.11 -42.20
CA HIS A 751 13.05 35.88 -41.66
C HIS A 751 14.04 35.17 -40.73
N LYS A 752 14.03 35.50 -39.43
CA LYS A 752 15.06 35.08 -38.45
C LYS A 752 14.73 33.87 -37.57
N PHE A 753 13.54 33.27 -37.65
CA PHE A 753 13.15 32.17 -36.75
C PHE A 753 12.28 31.10 -37.43
N LEU A 754 12.44 29.85 -36.99
CA LEU A 754 11.54 28.75 -37.32
C LEU A 754 10.34 28.76 -36.35
N TYR A 755 9.12 28.73 -36.85
CA TYR A 755 7.91 28.89 -36.03
C TYR A 755 7.29 27.53 -35.66
N GLN A 756 7.10 27.29 -34.36
CA GLN A 756 6.46 26.09 -33.82
C GLN A 756 5.00 26.41 -33.40
N VAL A 757 4.05 25.56 -33.79
CA VAL A 757 2.68 25.56 -33.25
C VAL A 757 2.54 24.37 -32.31
N VAL A 758 2.11 24.63 -31.07
CA VAL A 758 2.00 23.63 -30.01
C VAL A 758 0.55 23.52 -29.60
N TYR A 759 -0.01 22.31 -29.64
CA TYR A 759 -1.29 22.00 -29.01
C TYR A 759 -0.98 21.41 -27.63
N ASP A 760 -1.62 21.95 -26.61
CA ASP A 760 -1.47 21.53 -25.21
C ASP A 760 -2.74 20.73 -24.86
N ASP A 761 -2.63 19.40 -24.80
CA ASP A 761 -3.69 18.53 -24.30
C ASP A 761 -3.08 17.60 -23.25
N THR A 762 -3.39 17.84 -21.98
CA THR A 762 -2.75 17.23 -20.80
C THR A 762 -3.54 16.04 -20.25
N ALA A 763 -4.47 15.48 -21.02
CA ALA A 763 -5.42 14.50 -20.51
C ALA A 763 -4.88 13.07 -20.34
N ASN A 764 -3.65 12.74 -20.78
CA ASN A 764 -3.10 11.38 -20.58
C ASN A 764 -1.56 11.37 -20.57
N GLU A 765 -0.95 11.10 -19.41
CA GLU A 765 0.51 11.20 -19.19
C GLU A 765 1.32 10.10 -19.91
N ASP A 766 0.67 9.03 -20.39
CA ASP A 766 1.37 7.84 -20.91
C ASP A 766 1.34 7.66 -22.45
N SER A 767 0.73 8.54 -23.24
CA SER A 767 0.40 8.22 -24.65
C SER A 767 0.95 9.12 -25.77
N ALA A 768 1.80 10.12 -25.50
CA ALA A 768 2.31 10.99 -26.57
C ALA A 768 3.67 10.53 -27.15
N GLY A 769 3.71 10.25 -28.46
CA GLY A 769 4.96 10.17 -29.23
C GLY A 769 5.18 11.44 -30.02
N CYS A 770 6.37 12.02 -29.95
CA CYS A 770 6.71 13.21 -30.71
C CYS A 770 7.90 12.90 -31.63
N MET A 771 7.75 13.21 -32.91
CA MET A 771 8.80 13.01 -33.91
C MET A 771 9.17 14.36 -34.52
N THR A 772 10.47 14.65 -34.51
CA THR A 772 11.05 15.85 -35.12
C THR A 772 12.03 15.43 -36.21
N VAL A 773 11.81 15.90 -37.43
CA VAL A 773 12.67 15.62 -38.59
C VAL A 773 13.18 16.95 -39.12
N SER A 774 14.49 17.06 -39.33
CA SER A 774 15.11 18.21 -39.96
C SER A 774 15.99 17.72 -41.10
N TYR A 775 15.84 18.29 -42.30
CA TYR A 775 16.61 17.92 -43.48
C TYR A 775 17.23 19.16 -44.12
N GLY A 776 18.56 19.28 -44.02
CA GLY A 776 19.31 20.47 -44.39
C GLY A 776 18.87 21.75 -43.64
N ALA A 777 19.37 22.91 -44.08
CA ALA A 777 18.94 24.21 -43.56
C ALA A 777 17.53 24.66 -44.03
N LYS A 778 16.75 23.78 -44.68
CA LYS A 778 15.57 24.17 -45.49
C LYS A 778 14.21 23.71 -44.93
N TYR A 779 14.13 22.58 -44.21
CA TYR A 779 12.84 22.04 -43.74
C TYR A 779 12.91 21.43 -42.34
N VAL A 780 11.88 21.72 -41.51
CA VAL A 780 11.66 21.09 -40.20
C VAL A 780 10.22 20.59 -40.12
N TYR A 781 10.06 19.32 -39.77
CA TYR A 781 8.78 18.63 -39.64
C TYR A 781 8.56 18.22 -38.18
N LYS A 782 7.35 18.44 -37.68
CA LYS A 782 6.92 17.94 -36.37
C LYS A 782 5.61 17.17 -36.54
N SER A 783 5.59 15.94 -36.06
CA SER A 783 4.38 15.10 -35.96
C SER A 783 4.13 14.75 -34.50
N ALA A 784 2.89 14.92 -34.05
CA ALA A 784 2.40 14.42 -32.78
C ALA A 784 1.42 13.28 -33.07
N LEU A 785 1.71 12.09 -32.53
CA LEU A 785 0.82 10.93 -32.58
C LEU A 785 0.02 10.92 -31.27
N ASP A 786 -1.28 11.21 -31.35
CA ASP A 786 -2.25 11.07 -30.26
C ASP A 786 -3.20 9.91 -30.57
N SER A 787 -3.46 9.07 -29.57
CA SER A 787 -4.34 7.91 -29.68
C SER A 787 -5.84 8.24 -29.72
N GLN A 788 -6.24 9.49 -29.42
CA GLN A 788 -7.66 9.87 -29.31
C GLN A 788 -8.16 10.98 -30.26
N VAL A 789 -7.28 11.64 -31.03
CA VAL A 789 -7.68 12.71 -31.98
C VAL A 789 -6.86 12.62 -33.28
N ASP A 790 -7.50 12.92 -34.43
CA ASP A 790 -6.92 12.96 -35.79
C ASP A 790 -5.42 13.34 -35.82
N ASN A 791 -4.60 12.46 -36.39
CA ASN A 791 -3.17 12.67 -36.61
C ASN A 791 -2.92 13.98 -37.38
N ARG A 792 -2.27 14.97 -36.75
CA ARG A 792 -1.90 16.23 -37.42
C ARG A 792 -0.40 16.28 -37.72
N ILE A 793 -0.08 16.40 -39.00
CA ILE A 793 1.27 16.74 -39.49
C ILE A 793 1.29 18.25 -39.73
N SER A 794 2.23 18.97 -39.11
CA SER A 794 2.47 20.39 -39.39
C SER A 794 3.77 20.57 -40.18
N MET A 795 3.68 21.17 -41.37
CA MET A 795 4.82 21.51 -42.22
C MET A 795 5.07 23.02 -42.19
N VAL A 796 6.32 23.44 -42.02
CA VAL A 796 6.74 24.84 -42.17
C VAL A 796 7.91 24.90 -43.16
N PRO A 797 7.69 25.33 -44.41
CA PRO A 797 8.78 25.54 -45.36
C PRO A 797 9.59 26.79 -45.00
N CYS A 798 10.91 26.73 -45.21
CA CYS A 798 11.82 27.87 -45.05
C CYS A 798 12.46 28.20 -46.41
N ASP A 799 11.91 29.19 -47.12
CA ASP A 799 12.45 29.64 -48.41
C ASP A 799 13.11 31.02 -48.33
N ASN A 800 14.18 31.24 -49.12
CA ASN A 800 14.46 32.51 -49.81
C ASN A 800 15.60 32.39 -50.84
N PRO A 801 15.70 33.23 -51.90
CA PRO A 801 14.69 33.79 -52.83
C PRO A 801 15.01 33.41 -54.31
N LEU A 802 14.01 33.46 -55.20
CA LEU A 802 14.03 34.20 -56.47
C LEU A 802 12.75 33.94 -57.28
N LEU A 803 11.91 34.98 -57.37
CA LEU A 803 10.90 35.25 -58.43
C LEU A 803 9.88 34.14 -58.77
N THR A 804 8.67 34.24 -58.22
CA THR A 804 7.47 34.70 -58.96
C THR A 804 6.24 34.71 -58.06
N SER A 805 5.42 35.73 -58.27
CA SER A 805 4.19 36.02 -57.54
C SER A 805 3.08 35.00 -57.85
N SER A 806 2.95 33.96 -57.04
CA SER A 806 1.68 33.29 -56.69
C SER A 806 2.00 32.01 -55.92
N ASN A 807 1.83 32.04 -54.59
CA ASN A 807 1.33 30.94 -53.75
C ASN A 807 1.47 31.34 -52.28
N LEU A 808 0.32 31.54 -51.64
CA LEU A 808 0.14 31.89 -50.23
C LEU A 808 0.30 30.65 -49.33
N PRO A 809 0.62 30.81 -48.03
CA PRO A 809 0.41 29.76 -47.04
C PRO A 809 -1.10 29.54 -46.81
N PHE A 810 -1.58 28.30 -46.97
CA PHE A 810 -2.97 27.91 -46.69
C PHE A 810 -3.15 27.55 -45.20
N VAL A 811 -4.15 28.14 -44.54
CA VAL A 811 -4.68 27.69 -43.25
C VAL A 811 -6.06 27.09 -43.52
N LEU A 812 -6.28 25.80 -43.20
CA LEU A 812 -7.56 25.13 -43.38
C LEU A 812 -8.57 25.59 -42.30
N GLN A 813 -9.73 26.10 -42.75
CA GLN A 813 -10.86 26.48 -41.92
C GLN A 813 -12.11 25.70 -42.39
N THR A 814 -12.74 24.92 -41.50
CA THR A 814 -14.05 24.29 -41.75
C THR A 814 -15.16 25.31 -41.47
N GLN A 815 -15.95 25.73 -42.47
CA GLN A 815 -17.19 26.49 -42.26
C GLN A 815 -18.38 25.54 -42.06
N MET A 816 -19.10 25.67 -40.95
CA MET A 816 -20.47 25.15 -40.83
C MET A 816 -21.46 26.32 -40.93
N ASN A 817 -22.31 26.31 -41.95
CA ASN A 817 -23.52 27.14 -42.00
C ASN A 817 -24.64 26.40 -41.26
N THR A 818 -25.15 26.98 -40.18
CA THR A 818 -26.37 26.51 -39.51
C THR A 818 -27.59 27.08 -40.23
N ASN A 819 -28.42 26.20 -40.84
CA ASN A 819 -29.88 26.26 -40.76
C ASN A 819 -30.54 25.00 -41.37
N GLN A 820 -31.17 24.24 -40.45
CA GLN A 820 -32.33 23.33 -40.50
C GLN A 820 -32.73 22.48 -41.75
N HIS A 821 -33.07 21.23 -41.37
CA HIS A 821 -34.00 20.22 -41.94
C HIS A 821 -33.50 19.12 -42.92
N GLU A 822 -33.53 17.90 -42.36
CA GLU A 822 -33.92 16.59 -42.93
C GLU A 822 -33.09 15.83 -44.00
N VAL A 823 -32.73 14.60 -43.60
CA VAL A 823 -32.59 13.33 -44.36
C VAL A 823 -31.33 13.06 -45.21
N SER A 824 -30.77 11.88 -44.92
CA SER A 824 -29.92 10.97 -45.72
C SER A 824 -28.40 11.17 -45.76
N THR A 825 -27.76 10.00 -45.71
CA THR A 825 -26.33 9.67 -45.64
C THR A 825 -25.55 10.08 -46.88
N ASN A 826 -24.43 10.77 -46.70
CA ASN A 826 -23.23 10.64 -47.52
C ASN A 826 -21.99 11.05 -46.71
N LYS A 827 -21.06 10.11 -46.49
CA LYS A 827 -19.73 10.36 -45.92
C LYS A 827 -18.95 11.22 -46.93
N ILE A 828 -18.51 12.41 -46.51
CA ILE A 828 -17.54 13.22 -47.25
C ILE A 828 -16.15 12.85 -46.74
N ASP A 829 -15.24 12.59 -47.68
CA ASP A 829 -13.91 12.00 -47.49
C ASP A 829 -12.85 13.08 -47.19
N ASN A 830 -12.46 13.18 -45.91
CA ASN A 830 -11.46 14.13 -45.41
C ASN A 830 -10.00 13.73 -45.75
N ASN A 831 -9.75 12.54 -46.32
CA ASN A 831 -8.39 12.04 -46.57
C ASN A 831 -7.74 12.55 -47.87
N SER A 832 -8.48 13.23 -48.75
CA SER A 832 -7.97 13.71 -50.05
C SER A 832 -6.97 14.89 -49.95
N GLN A 833 -7.05 15.72 -48.90
CA GLN A 833 -6.19 16.90 -48.75
C GLN A 833 -4.85 16.62 -48.06
N VAL A 834 -4.81 15.69 -47.09
CA VAL A 834 -3.54 15.21 -46.51
C VAL A 834 -2.74 14.43 -47.55
N ARG A 835 -3.43 13.66 -48.41
CA ARG A 835 -2.81 12.98 -49.56
C ARG A 835 -2.05 13.93 -50.48
N SER A 836 -2.62 15.07 -50.86
CA SER A 836 -1.98 15.95 -51.85
C SER A 836 -0.72 16.66 -51.32
N ILE A 837 -0.62 16.89 -50.01
CA ILE A 837 0.52 17.56 -49.39
C ILE A 837 1.73 16.62 -49.27
N ILE A 838 1.50 15.37 -48.84
CA ILE A 838 2.58 14.38 -48.70
C ILE A 838 3.13 13.97 -50.07
N THR A 839 2.28 13.87 -51.11
CA THR A 839 2.72 13.46 -52.46
C THR A 839 3.37 14.56 -53.28
N ASN A 840 3.15 15.85 -52.97
CA ASN A 840 3.62 16.96 -53.82
C ASN A 840 4.91 17.64 -53.31
N GLU A 841 5.22 17.57 -52.01
CA GLU A 841 6.39 18.29 -51.44
C GLU A 841 7.51 17.38 -50.93
N ILE A 842 7.19 16.15 -50.51
CA ILE A 842 8.21 15.14 -50.20
C ILE A 842 8.30 14.24 -51.42
N ASP A 843 9.48 14.15 -52.04
CA ASP A 843 9.70 13.10 -53.04
C ASP A 843 9.68 11.75 -52.33
N LEU A 844 8.50 11.15 -52.21
CA LEU A 844 8.28 9.81 -51.66
C LEU A 844 8.98 8.73 -52.50
N ASN A 845 9.47 9.06 -53.70
CA ASN A 845 10.29 8.17 -54.50
C ASN A 845 11.79 8.32 -54.19
N SER A 846 12.20 9.39 -53.50
CA SER A 846 13.57 9.52 -52.99
C SER A 846 13.85 8.44 -51.93
N GLN A 847 15.13 8.08 -51.76
CA GLN A 847 15.50 7.10 -50.73
C GLN A 847 15.20 7.63 -49.31
N PHE A 848 15.38 8.94 -49.09
CA PHE A 848 15.10 9.60 -47.80
C PHE A 848 13.61 9.62 -47.49
N GLY A 849 12.76 10.00 -48.46
CA GLY A 849 11.31 9.99 -48.30
C GLY A 849 10.77 8.60 -47.94
N ARG A 850 11.30 7.55 -48.57
CA ARG A 850 10.93 6.15 -48.26
C ARG A 850 11.38 5.70 -46.87
N LEU A 851 12.60 6.06 -46.47
CA LEU A 851 13.11 5.77 -45.12
C LEU A 851 12.27 6.48 -44.06
N LEU A 852 11.98 7.76 -44.26
CA LEU A 852 11.18 8.56 -43.34
C LEU A 852 9.77 7.97 -43.16
N CYS A 853 9.10 7.60 -44.24
CA CYS A 853 7.81 6.93 -44.19
C CYS A 853 7.86 5.59 -43.45
N ALA A 854 8.91 4.80 -43.66
CA ALA A 854 9.06 3.52 -42.99
C ALA A 854 9.36 3.65 -41.48
N ILE A 855 10.11 4.68 -41.07
CA ILE A 855 10.33 5.02 -39.66
C ILE A 855 9.02 5.47 -39.00
N LEU A 856 8.29 6.37 -39.65
CA LEU A 856 6.99 6.85 -39.18
C LEU A 856 6.00 5.70 -39.02
N PHE A 857 6.00 4.76 -39.96
CA PHE A 857 5.16 3.57 -39.92
C PHE A 857 5.53 2.64 -38.76
N TYR A 858 6.82 2.38 -38.55
CA TYR A 858 7.31 1.56 -37.42
C TYR A 858 6.92 2.16 -36.06
N GLN A 859 7.09 3.47 -35.89
CA GLN A 859 6.77 4.20 -34.65
C GLN A 859 5.25 4.33 -34.40
N GLY A 860 4.46 4.56 -35.47
CA GLY A 860 3.00 4.62 -35.39
C GLY A 860 2.38 3.27 -35.01
N PHE A 861 2.95 2.16 -35.49
CA PHE A 861 2.54 0.80 -35.09
C PHE A 861 2.84 0.48 -33.63
N GLU A 862 3.92 1.05 -33.08
CA GLU A 862 4.33 0.78 -31.71
C GLU A 862 3.37 1.36 -30.65
N LYS A 863 2.70 2.47 -30.98
CA LYS A 863 1.90 3.27 -30.01
C LYS A 863 0.39 3.19 -30.21
N SER A 864 -0.09 2.69 -31.35
CA SER A 864 -1.52 2.69 -31.72
C SER A 864 -2.10 1.28 -31.72
N HIS A 865 -2.34 0.71 -30.54
CA HIS A 865 -2.93 -0.63 -30.39
C HIS A 865 -4.43 -0.70 -30.81
N MET A 866 -5.04 0.40 -31.29
CA MET A 866 -6.51 0.52 -31.40
C MET A 866 -7.09 1.00 -32.75
N ILE A 867 -6.30 1.39 -33.76
CA ILE A 867 -6.86 1.91 -35.03
C ILE A 867 -6.14 1.31 -36.24
N ILE A 868 -6.54 0.11 -36.63
CA ILE A 868 -6.06 -0.56 -37.86
C ILE A 868 -6.83 -0.05 -39.11
N SER A 869 -8.04 0.52 -38.96
CA SER A 869 -8.92 0.83 -40.11
C SER A 869 -8.65 2.16 -40.81
N GLU A 870 -8.02 3.15 -40.17
CA GLU A 870 -7.76 4.46 -40.79
C GLU A 870 -6.35 4.58 -41.39
N GLN A 871 -5.41 3.74 -40.94
CA GLN A 871 -4.03 3.71 -41.44
C GLN A 871 -3.88 2.90 -42.75
N SER A 872 -4.88 2.10 -43.12
CA SER A 872 -4.90 1.35 -44.39
C SER A 872 -5.00 2.27 -45.62
N GLU A 873 -5.69 3.42 -45.53
CA GLU A 873 -5.83 4.37 -46.65
C GLU A 873 -4.57 5.20 -46.92
N LEU A 874 -3.77 5.48 -45.89
CA LEU A 874 -2.46 6.12 -46.00
C LEU A 874 -1.44 5.15 -46.64
N ALA A 875 -1.46 3.89 -46.20
CA ALA A 875 -0.69 2.79 -46.77
C ALA A 875 -1.08 2.50 -48.24
N PHE A 876 -2.38 2.56 -48.57
CA PHE A 876 -2.89 2.42 -49.93
C PHE A 876 -2.43 3.57 -50.85
N CYS A 877 -2.30 4.79 -50.32
CA CYS A 877 -1.86 5.94 -51.11
C CYS A 877 -0.38 5.87 -51.53
N ILE A 878 0.47 5.29 -50.67
CA ILE A 878 1.90 5.07 -50.94
C ILE A 878 2.10 3.97 -51.98
N PHE A 879 1.19 3.00 -52.06
CA PHE A 879 1.23 1.91 -53.03
C PHE A 879 0.89 2.36 -54.46
N THR A 880 -0.01 3.33 -54.63
CA THR A 880 -0.46 3.78 -55.96
C THR A 880 0.58 4.59 -56.75
N THR A 881 1.62 5.12 -56.11
CA THR A 881 2.61 6.01 -56.74
C THR A 881 3.99 5.38 -56.96
N GLY A 882 4.26 4.16 -56.47
CA GLY A 882 5.57 3.50 -56.54
C GLY A 882 5.59 2.24 -57.42
N SER A 883 6.49 2.17 -58.40
CA SER A 883 6.59 1.07 -59.38
C SER A 883 6.96 -0.31 -58.78
N ASN A 884 6.14 -1.34 -59.06
CA ASN A 884 6.35 -2.77 -59.36
C ASN A 884 7.61 -3.59 -58.92
N LYS A 885 8.49 -3.16 -58.01
CA LYS A 885 9.72 -3.96 -57.73
C LYS A 885 10.02 -4.37 -56.29
N LEU A 886 9.18 -4.06 -55.31
CA LEU A 886 9.25 -4.66 -53.98
C LEU A 886 7.82 -4.92 -53.48
N ASN A 887 7.51 -6.19 -53.20
CA ASN A 887 6.17 -6.57 -52.74
C ASN A 887 5.98 -6.07 -51.30
N PHE A 888 5.20 -5.00 -51.15
CA PHE A 888 4.72 -4.41 -49.89
C PHE A 888 4.26 -5.46 -48.85
N SER A 889 3.71 -6.58 -49.32
CA SER A 889 3.34 -7.73 -48.50
C SER A 889 4.50 -8.33 -47.69
N GLN A 890 5.75 -8.29 -48.18
CA GLN A 890 6.93 -8.79 -47.45
C GLN A 890 7.34 -7.86 -46.30
N ILE A 891 7.10 -6.55 -46.44
CA ILE A 891 7.40 -5.54 -45.42
C ILE A 891 6.39 -5.65 -44.28
N LEU A 892 5.10 -5.74 -44.61
CA LEU A 892 4.02 -5.90 -43.64
C LEU A 892 4.11 -7.22 -42.86
N VAL A 893 4.45 -8.33 -43.54
CA VAL A 893 4.67 -9.61 -42.87
C VAL A 893 5.89 -9.55 -41.94
N SER A 894 7.00 -8.92 -42.34
CA SER A 894 8.19 -8.81 -41.48
C SER A 894 7.95 -7.93 -40.25
N LEU A 895 7.18 -6.84 -40.40
CA LEU A 895 6.78 -5.97 -39.28
C LEU A 895 5.81 -6.68 -38.33
N ALA A 896 4.78 -7.35 -38.85
CA ALA A 896 3.82 -8.10 -38.05
C ALA A 896 4.51 -9.22 -37.24
N MET A 897 5.46 -9.93 -37.85
CA MET A 897 6.22 -10.98 -37.17
C MET A 897 7.13 -10.41 -36.07
N SER A 898 7.83 -9.31 -36.32
CA SER A 898 8.69 -8.66 -35.31
C SER A 898 7.90 -8.18 -34.07
N ILE A 899 6.65 -7.77 -34.27
CA ILE A 899 5.73 -7.36 -33.20
C ILE A 899 5.26 -8.59 -32.38
N ILE A 900 4.89 -9.68 -33.06
CA ILE A 900 4.50 -10.95 -32.40
C ILE A 900 5.67 -11.53 -31.59
N GLU A 901 6.90 -11.49 -32.12
CA GLU A 901 8.11 -11.90 -31.40
C GLU A 901 8.32 -11.10 -30.11
N ARG A 902 8.19 -9.78 -30.21
CA ARG A 902 8.43 -8.85 -29.10
C ARG A 902 7.42 -8.99 -27.97
N GLU A 903 6.13 -9.08 -28.28
CA GLU A 903 5.07 -9.16 -27.27
C GLU A 903 4.99 -10.55 -26.62
N TYR A 904 5.47 -11.60 -27.29
CA TYR A 904 5.67 -12.91 -26.69
C TYR A 904 6.84 -12.92 -25.69
N ASP A 905 7.98 -12.32 -26.07
CA ASP A 905 9.18 -12.25 -25.22
C ASP A 905 9.01 -11.33 -23.99
N ARG A 906 8.03 -10.41 -23.99
CA ARG A 906 7.66 -9.55 -22.84
C ARG A 906 6.70 -10.18 -21.83
N GLU A 907 6.23 -11.40 -22.07
CA GLU A 907 5.14 -12.06 -21.31
C GLU A 907 3.80 -11.28 -21.30
N SER A 908 3.67 -10.23 -22.12
CA SER A 908 2.50 -9.35 -22.20
C SER A 908 1.32 -9.94 -22.98
N LEU A 909 1.58 -10.84 -23.95
CA LEU A 909 0.55 -11.60 -24.66
C LEU A 909 0.33 -12.97 -24.03
N GLN A 910 -0.63 -13.07 -23.11
CA GLN A 910 -1.19 -14.37 -22.70
C GLN A 910 -2.42 -14.69 -23.56
N PHE A 911 -2.24 -15.49 -24.61
CA PHE A 911 -3.39 -16.08 -25.31
C PHE A 911 -3.99 -17.18 -24.41
N GLU A 912 -5.27 -17.05 -24.06
CA GLU A 912 -5.98 -18.07 -23.27
C GLU A 912 -6.28 -19.31 -24.12
N SER A 913 -6.45 -19.15 -25.45
CA SER A 913 -6.56 -20.26 -26.42
C SER A 913 -6.09 -19.87 -27.83
N SER A 914 -5.71 -20.89 -28.61
CA SER A 914 -5.39 -20.80 -30.05
C SER A 914 -6.52 -20.21 -30.89
N LYS A 915 -7.78 -20.52 -30.55
CA LYS A 915 -8.99 -19.99 -31.19
C LYS A 915 -9.07 -18.47 -31.08
N GLN A 916 -8.69 -17.90 -29.93
CA GLN A 916 -8.71 -16.46 -29.70
C GLN A 916 -7.68 -15.73 -30.57
N LEU A 917 -6.49 -16.32 -30.77
CA LEU A 917 -5.46 -15.81 -31.68
C LEU A 917 -5.95 -15.83 -33.13
N VAL A 918 -6.56 -16.94 -33.56
CA VAL A 918 -7.12 -17.09 -34.91
C VAL A 918 -8.29 -16.13 -35.11
N ASP A 919 -9.20 -15.98 -34.15
CA ASP A 919 -10.35 -15.07 -34.22
C ASP A 919 -9.90 -13.60 -34.23
N GLN A 920 -8.83 -13.24 -33.52
CA GLN A 920 -8.27 -11.88 -33.58
C GLN A 920 -7.59 -11.60 -34.91
N ILE A 921 -6.78 -12.53 -35.43
CA ILE A 921 -6.16 -12.41 -36.77
C ILE A 921 -7.24 -12.37 -37.85
N THR A 922 -8.28 -13.20 -37.74
CA THR A 922 -9.39 -13.28 -38.69
C THR A 922 -10.28 -12.03 -38.60
N ASN A 923 -10.48 -11.43 -37.43
CA ASN A 923 -11.20 -10.16 -37.28
C ASN A 923 -10.40 -8.95 -37.81
N ILE A 924 -9.06 -8.97 -37.70
CA ILE A 924 -8.19 -7.97 -38.32
C ILE A 924 -8.32 -8.03 -39.84
N ILE A 925 -8.40 -9.24 -40.41
CA ILE A 925 -8.49 -9.46 -41.86
C ILE A 925 -9.94 -9.28 -42.38
N GLY A 926 -10.94 -9.68 -41.60
CA GLY A 926 -12.36 -9.73 -42.00
C GLY A 926 -13.06 -8.37 -42.04
N LYS A 927 -12.54 -7.35 -41.35
CA LYS A 927 -13.11 -5.99 -41.36
C LYS A 927 -12.97 -5.25 -42.70
N GLU A 928 -12.13 -5.73 -43.63
CA GLU A 928 -11.97 -5.14 -44.98
C GLU A 928 -12.98 -5.68 -46.03
N ASN A 929 -13.72 -6.75 -45.73
CA ASN A 929 -14.58 -7.41 -46.72
C ASN A 929 -16.00 -6.84 -46.85
N ASN A 930 -16.34 -5.74 -46.16
CA ASN A 930 -17.73 -5.25 -46.08
C ASN A 930 -17.99 -3.88 -46.70
N THR A 931 -17.11 -3.41 -47.57
CA THR A 931 -17.40 -2.27 -48.47
C THR A 931 -17.14 -2.69 -49.90
N ASP A 932 -18.19 -2.64 -50.73
CA ASP A 932 -18.20 -2.96 -52.15
C ASP A 932 -17.01 -2.32 -52.89
N ASN A 933 -15.95 -3.07 -53.13
CA ASN A 933 -14.81 -2.66 -53.95
C ASN A 933 -14.72 -3.57 -55.18
N GLU A 934 -15.03 -3.02 -56.34
CA GLU A 934 -15.00 -3.66 -57.68
C GLU A 934 -13.57 -3.89 -58.24
N PHE A 935 -12.51 -3.72 -57.46
CA PHE A 935 -11.13 -3.90 -57.94
C PHE A 935 -10.52 -5.21 -57.44
N GLY A 936 -10.42 -6.19 -58.35
CA GLY A 936 -9.91 -7.54 -58.12
C GLY A 936 -8.44 -7.59 -57.70
N VAL A 937 -8.18 -7.40 -56.41
CA VAL A 937 -6.96 -7.83 -55.74
C VAL A 937 -7.30 -9.09 -54.94
N ASP A 938 -6.66 -10.21 -55.26
CA ASP A 938 -6.94 -11.52 -54.65
C ASP A 938 -6.48 -11.49 -53.17
N THR A 939 -7.41 -11.19 -52.25
CA THR A 939 -7.33 -11.06 -50.77
C THR A 939 -6.82 -12.30 -50.02
N ASN A 940 -6.25 -13.22 -50.77
CA ASN A 940 -6.34 -14.65 -50.64
C ASN A 940 -4.89 -15.19 -50.65
N GLY A 941 -3.98 -14.50 -51.36
CA GLY A 941 -2.52 -14.64 -51.22
C GLY A 941 -1.95 -14.05 -49.92
N TRP A 942 -2.64 -13.07 -49.31
CA TRP A 942 -2.26 -12.48 -48.02
C TRP A 942 -2.34 -13.51 -46.88
N PHE A 943 -3.44 -14.26 -46.86
CA PHE A 943 -3.69 -15.31 -45.87
C PHE A 943 -2.64 -16.43 -45.97
N TYR A 944 -2.24 -16.80 -47.19
CA TYR A 944 -1.23 -17.82 -47.45
C TYR A 944 0.18 -17.42 -46.96
N LEU A 945 0.62 -16.18 -47.25
CA LEU A 945 1.94 -15.67 -46.83
C LEU A 945 2.04 -15.48 -45.31
N LEU A 946 0.96 -15.03 -44.67
CA LEU A 946 0.90 -14.89 -43.22
C LEU A 946 0.96 -16.25 -42.51
N ILE A 947 0.22 -17.25 -43.01
CA ILE A 947 0.28 -18.63 -42.50
C ILE A 947 1.68 -19.22 -42.69
N GLN A 948 2.31 -19.00 -43.84
CA GLN A 948 3.67 -19.50 -44.09
C GLN A 948 4.70 -18.88 -43.13
N ALA A 949 4.58 -17.59 -42.80
CA ALA A 949 5.45 -16.90 -41.85
C ALA A 949 5.22 -17.37 -40.39
N LEU A 950 3.96 -17.57 -39.99
CA LEU A 950 3.58 -18.14 -38.69
C LEU A 950 4.13 -19.56 -38.50
N TYR A 951 4.04 -20.41 -39.53
CA TYR A 951 4.65 -21.75 -39.48
C TYR A 951 6.17 -21.68 -39.32
N GLY A 952 6.85 -20.79 -40.05
CA GLY A 952 8.31 -20.62 -39.92
C GLY A 952 8.75 -20.15 -38.53
N TYR A 953 7.93 -19.32 -37.86
CA TYR A 953 8.19 -18.83 -36.52
C TYR A 953 7.95 -19.86 -35.41
N ILE A 954 6.83 -20.59 -35.48
CA ILE A 954 6.55 -21.67 -34.54
C ILE A 954 7.64 -22.73 -34.65
N GLU A 955 8.07 -23.06 -35.87
CA GLU A 955 9.17 -23.98 -36.13
C GLU A 955 10.49 -23.48 -35.50
N SER A 956 10.89 -22.22 -35.71
CA SER A 956 12.15 -21.68 -35.18
C SER A 956 12.22 -21.64 -33.65
N LYS A 957 11.12 -21.27 -32.98
CA LYS A 957 11.05 -21.17 -31.51
C LYS A 957 10.85 -22.52 -30.81
N PHE A 958 10.19 -23.49 -31.46
CA PHE A 958 10.04 -24.85 -30.94
C PHE A 958 11.40 -25.56 -30.82
N TRP A 959 12.29 -25.37 -31.80
CA TRP A 959 13.65 -25.93 -31.79
C TRP A 959 14.60 -25.22 -30.80
N SER A 960 14.43 -23.91 -30.55
CA SER A 960 15.25 -23.18 -29.56
C SER A 960 14.87 -23.45 -28.10
N SER A 961 13.76 -24.16 -27.85
CA SER A 961 13.18 -24.38 -26.52
C SER A 961 13.55 -25.73 -25.86
N PHE A 962 14.56 -26.44 -26.37
CA PHE A 962 15.02 -27.70 -25.78
C PHE A 962 15.69 -27.48 -24.41
N PRO A 963 15.31 -28.21 -23.35
CA PRO A 963 15.86 -27.99 -22.01
C PRO A 963 17.19 -28.72 -21.86
N TRP A 964 18.23 -27.99 -21.48
CA TRP A 964 19.38 -28.54 -20.75
C TRP A 964 19.24 -28.34 -19.23
N CYS A 965 18.13 -27.76 -18.74
CA CYS A 965 17.87 -27.62 -17.30
C CYS A 965 16.38 -27.81 -16.97
N GLY A 966 16.08 -28.53 -15.89
CA GLY A 966 14.74 -28.96 -15.44
C GLY A 966 13.85 -27.83 -14.89
N CYS A 967 13.66 -26.75 -15.65
CA CYS A 967 12.81 -25.63 -15.25
C CYS A 967 11.37 -25.84 -15.73
N THR A 968 10.42 -25.94 -14.80
CA THR A 968 8.99 -26.27 -15.01
C THR A 968 8.24 -25.27 -15.90
N ASN A 969 8.69 -24.00 -15.95
CA ASN A 969 8.05 -22.97 -16.78
C ASN A 969 8.32 -23.15 -18.29
N LYS A 970 9.51 -23.63 -18.67
CA LYS A 970 9.84 -23.91 -20.09
C LYS A 970 9.08 -25.13 -20.64
N ALA A 971 8.81 -26.12 -19.77
CA ALA A 971 7.98 -27.27 -20.12
C ALA A 971 6.51 -26.86 -20.39
N LYS A 972 5.96 -25.93 -19.59
CA LYS A 972 4.63 -25.36 -19.82
C LYS A 972 4.56 -24.55 -21.11
N GLN A 973 5.59 -23.77 -21.43
CA GLN A 973 5.69 -23.02 -22.69
C GLN A 973 5.73 -23.94 -23.92
N ARG A 974 6.48 -25.05 -23.85
CA ARG A 974 6.51 -26.06 -24.93
C ARG A 974 5.14 -26.71 -25.15
N HIS A 975 4.46 -27.10 -24.07
CA HIS A 975 3.13 -27.70 -24.16
C HIS A 975 2.14 -26.74 -24.86
N LYS A 976 2.20 -25.45 -24.49
CA LYS A 976 1.32 -24.42 -25.06
C LYS A 976 1.63 -24.10 -26.53
N LEU A 977 2.90 -24.07 -26.94
CA LEU A 977 3.28 -23.94 -28.35
C LEU A 977 2.85 -25.15 -29.19
N GLN A 978 2.90 -26.35 -28.61
CA GLN A 978 2.48 -27.57 -29.28
C GLN A 978 0.95 -27.65 -29.43
N GLU A 979 0.21 -27.15 -28.44
CA GLU A 979 -1.25 -27.00 -28.50
C GLU A 979 -1.66 -26.01 -29.60
N ILE A 980 -1.02 -24.84 -29.66
CA ILE A 980 -1.25 -23.84 -30.72
C ILE A 980 -0.96 -24.42 -32.11
N LEU A 981 0.15 -25.16 -32.26
CA LEU A 981 0.50 -25.81 -33.53
C LEU A 981 -0.54 -26.87 -33.94
N ASN A 982 -0.98 -27.70 -32.98
CA ASN A 982 -1.98 -28.75 -33.23
C ASN A 982 -3.34 -28.17 -33.59
N ASP A 983 -3.75 -27.07 -32.95
CA ASP A 983 -5.00 -26.38 -33.25
C ASP A 983 -4.95 -25.74 -34.64
N PHE A 984 -3.80 -25.16 -35.02
CA PHE A 984 -3.58 -24.64 -36.38
C PHE A 984 -3.62 -25.75 -37.43
N LEU A 985 -3.09 -26.94 -37.11
CA LEU A 985 -3.16 -28.13 -37.94
C LEU A 985 -4.56 -28.76 -37.97
N SER A 986 -5.44 -28.42 -37.03
CA SER A 986 -6.81 -28.94 -36.91
C SER A 986 -7.86 -28.15 -37.70
N LEU A 987 -7.53 -26.94 -38.17
CA LEU A 987 -8.44 -26.11 -38.98
C LEU A 987 -8.95 -26.90 -40.20
N THR A 988 -10.28 -26.97 -40.33
CA THR A 988 -10.95 -27.77 -41.36
C THR A 988 -11.14 -26.96 -42.65
N THR A 989 -11.35 -27.63 -43.77
CA THR A 989 -11.53 -27.00 -45.09
C THR A 989 -12.71 -26.02 -45.18
N ASN A 990 -13.63 -26.04 -44.21
CA ASN A 990 -14.79 -25.15 -44.15
C ASN A 990 -14.45 -23.74 -43.63
N ASP A 991 -13.27 -23.56 -43.04
CA ASP A 991 -12.81 -22.29 -42.45
C ASP A 991 -11.85 -21.51 -43.39
N ILE A 992 -11.63 -22.01 -44.61
CA ILE A 992 -10.72 -21.45 -45.63
C ILE A 992 -11.56 -20.79 -46.75
N PRO A 993 -11.13 -19.66 -47.36
CA PRO A 993 -11.88 -19.01 -48.43
C PRO A 993 -12.26 -19.99 -49.57
N LYS A 994 -13.46 -19.83 -50.14
CA LYS A 994 -14.06 -20.75 -51.15
C LYS A 994 -13.29 -20.87 -52.48
N ASN A 995 -12.11 -20.24 -52.61
CA ASN A 995 -11.27 -20.32 -53.79
C ASN A 995 -10.52 -21.67 -53.83
N LYS A 996 -10.94 -22.55 -54.76
CA LYS A 996 -10.42 -23.92 -54.93
C LYS A 996 -8.90 -23.99 -55.13
N GLU A 997 -8.27 -22.99 -55.76
CA GLU A 997 -6.83 -23.03 -56.04
C GLU A 997 -6.00 -22.72 -54.79
N ILE A 998 -6.48 -21.84 -53.92
CA ILE A 998 -5.81 -21.51 -52.66
C ILE A 998 -6.06 -22.58 -51.61
N GLN A 999 -7.27 -23.16 -51.61
CA GLN A 999 -7.55 -24.35 -50.80
C GLN A 999 -6.59 -25.49 -51.16
N ARG A 1000 -6.28 -25.65 -52.45
CA ARG A 1000 -5.27 -26.60 -52.94
C ARG A 1000 -3.85 -26.22 -52.53
N GLN A 1001 -3.44 -24.94 -52.63
CA GLN A 1001 -2.10 -24.52 -52.21
C GLN A 1001 -1.88 -24.61 -50.70
N VAL A 1002 -2.89 -24.25 -49.88
CA VAL A 1002 -2.86 -24.42 -48.43
C VAL A 1002 -2.82 -25.90 -48.06
N GLN A 1003 -3.56 -26.77 -48.76
CA GLN A 1003 -3.46 -28.22 -48.58
C GLN A 1003 -2.09 -28.77 -49.00
N ILE A 1004 -1.50 -28.28 -50.10
CA ILE A 1004 -0.14 -28.66 -50.52
C ILE A 1004 0.89 -28.22 -49.47
N LEU A 1005 0.80 -27.00 -48.96
CA LEU A 1005 1.70 -26.49 -47.92
C LEU A 1005 1.55 -27.29 -46.61
N ARG A 1006 0.30 -27.62 -46.23
CA ARG A 1006 -0.02 -28.48 -45.08
C ARG A 1006 0.56 -29.88 -45.25
N LEU A 1007 0.42 -30.50 -46.42
CA LEU A 1007 0.96 -31.82 -46.72
C LEU A 1007 2.49 -31.82 -46.82
N GLN A 1008 3.10 -30.79 -47.40
CA GLN A 1008 4.55 -30.62 -47.46
C GLN A 1008 5.17 -30.44 -46.06
N LYS A 1009 4.50 -29.70 -45.17
CA LYS A 1009 4.98 -29.50 -43.79
C LYS A 1009 4.71 -30.72 -42.90
N LEU A 1010 3.60 -31.44 -43.08
CA LEU A 1010 3.36 -32.74 -42.45
C LEU A 1010 4.37 -33.81 -42.90
N ALA A 1011 4.78 -33.81 -44.16
CA ALA A 1011 5.79 -34.72 -44.69
C ALA A 1011 7.21 -34.41 -44.17
N ASN A 1012 7.51 -33.15 -43.87
CA ASN A 1012 8.79 -32.73 -43.27
C ASN A 1012 8.84 -32.91 -41.73
N LEU A 1013 7.68 -33.13 -41.09
CA LEU A 1013 7.54 -33.51 -39.68
C LEU A 1013 7.64 -35.04 -39.50
N ASN A 1014 8.65 -35.68 -40.08
CA ASN A 1014 9.02 -37.05 -39.70
C ASN A 1014 9.73 -37.00 -38.34
N PHE A 1015 8.98 -37.14 -37.26
CA PHE A 1015 9.54 -37.37 -35.94
C PHE A 1015 10.32 -38.69 -35.93
N PRO A 1016 11.60 -38.74 -35.53
CA PRO A 1016 12.23 -40.01 -35.22
C PRO A 1016 11.57 -40.54 -33.94
N THR A 1017 10.60 -41.45 -34.10
CA THR A 1017 9.96 -42.15 -32.97
C THR A 1017 10.86 -43.20 -32.34
N THR A 1018 12.09 -43.38 -32.83
CA THR A 1018 13.08 -44.30 -32.26
C THR A 1018 14.51 -43.78 -32.51
N ASP A 1019 14.98 -42.82 -31.72
CA ASP A 1019 16.42 -42.68 -31.50
C ASP A 1019 16.70 -42.87 -30.00
N LYS A 1020 17.16 -44.08 -29.66
CA LYS A 1020 17.68 -44.43 -28.34
C LYS A 1020 19.00 -43.66 -28.15
N ARG A 1021 18.93 -42.47 -27.56
CA ARG A 1021 20.09 -41.87 -26.89
C ARG A 1021 19.85 -41.92 -25.40
N GLU A 1022 20.73 -42.63 -24.73
CA GLU A 1022 20.73 -42.93 -23.31
C GLU A 1022 20.58 -41.64 -22.51
N MET A 1023 19.53 -41.56 -21.69
CA MET A 1023 19.56 -40.67 -20.53
C MET A 1023 20.77 -41.09 -19.69
N CYS A 1024 21.63 -40.14 -19.34
CA CYS A 1024 22.72 -40.33 -18.39
C CYS A 1024 22.14 -40.73 -17.02
N VAL A 1025 21.86 -42.01 -16.85
CA VAL A 1025 21.70 -42.66 -15.55
C VAL A 1025 23.11 -43.05 -15.12
N ARG A 1026 23.57 -42.53 -13.98
CA ARG A 1026 24.87 -42.96 -13.43
C ARG A 1026 24.86 -44.49 -13.27
N PRO A 1027 25.93 -45.20 -13.64
CA PRO A 1027 26.05 -46.63 -13.39
C PRO A 1027 25.84 -46.91 -11.89
N MET A 1028 25.12 -47.99 -11.55
CA MET A 1028 24.81 -48.42 -10.18
C MET A 1028 26.07 -48.50 -9.27
N ASN A 1029 27.23 -48.63 -9.89
CA ASN A 1029 28.55 -48.73 -9.29
C ASN A 1029 29.01 -47.39 -8.70
N GLU A 1030 28.66 -46.26 -9.33
CA GLU A 1030 28.97 -44.91 -8.87
C GLU A 1030 27.99 -44.41 -7.81
N VAL A 1031 26.74 -44.90 -7.85
CA VAL A 1031 25.75 -44.66 -6.79
C VAL A 1031 26.18 -45.34 -5.49
N ARG A 1032 26.76 -46.54 -5.58
CA ARG A 1032 27.37 -47.22 -4.42
C ARG A 1032 28.63 -46.52 -3.91
N ALA A 1033 29.47 -45.98 -4.79
CA ALA A 1033 30.64 -45.20 -4.38
C ALA A 1033 30.24 -43.89 -3.66
N TRP A 1034 29.21 -43.20 -4.16
CA TRP A 1034 28.65 -42.00 -3.52
C TRP A 1034 27.99 -42.30 -2.17
N GLN A 1035 27.30 -43.44 -2.02
CA GLN A 1035 26.74 -43.87 -0.72
C GLN A 1035 27.80 -44.25 0.31
N LEU A 1036 28.94 -44.80 -0.13
CA LEU A 1036 30.10 -45.09 0.71
C LEU A 1036 30.87 -43.82 1.13
N GLU A 1037 30.92 -42.79 0.26
CA GLU A 1037 31.54 -41.50 0.57
C GLU A 1037 30.73 -40.64 1.57
N GLN A 1038 29.43 -40.89 1.74
CA GLN A 1038 28.56 -40.11 2.62
C GLN A 1038 28.42 -40.66 4.05
N ASN A 1039 29.06 -41.78 4.38
CA ASN A 1039 29.13 -42.34 5.74
C ASN A 1039 27.79 -42.40 6.50
N ILE A 1040 26.69 -42.70 5.78
CA ILE A 1040 25.37 -42.88 6.39
C ILE A 1040 25.22 -44.34 6.82
N GLU A 1041 25.50 -44.62 8.10
CA GLU A 1041 25.12 -45.88 8.73
C GLU A 1041 23.60 -45.89 8.97
N ALA A 1042 22.85 -46.55 8.08
CA ALA A 1042 21.46 -46.91 8.34
C ALA A 1042 21.34 -48.42 8.60
N LYS A 1043 20.87 -48.77 9.81
CA LYS A 1043 20.53 -50.15 10.22
C LYS A 1043 19.38 -50.70 9.35
N PRO A 1044 19.47 -51.94 8.82
CA PRO A 1044 18.43 -52.49 7.96
C PRO A 1044 17.45 -53.41 8.72
N SER A 1045 16.23 -52.95 8.98
CA SER A 1045 15.02 -53.78 9.07
C SER A 1045 13.80 -52.91 9.39
N GLU A 1046 13.03 -52.45 8.38
CA GLU A 1046 11.59 -52.11 8.51
C GLU A 1046 10.93 -51.47 7.26
N LEU A 1047 11.64 -51.32 6.12
CA LEU A 1047 11.12 -50.57 4.96
C LEU A 1047 10.77 -51.43 3.72
N SER A 1048 10.47 -52.72 3.86
CA SER A 1048 10.08 -53.58 2.72
C SER A 1048 8.58 -53.61 2.41
N ASP A 1049 7.70 -53.15 3.31
CA ASP A 1049 6.27 -53.51 3.19
C ASP A 1049 5.35 -52.38 2.72
N GLU A 1050 5.82 -51.13 2.57
CA GLU A 1050 4.96 -50.00 2.17
C GLU A 1050 5.16 -49.46 0.73
N LEU A 1051 6.11 -49.97 -0.05
CA LEU A 1051 6.31 -49.53 -1.45
C LEU A 1051 5.61 -50.40 -2.51
N GLY A 1052 4.72 -51.31 -2.08
CA GLY A 1052 3.92 -52.17 -2.96
C GLY A 1052 2.55 -51.63 -3.36
N LYS A 1053 2.19 -50.39 -3.02
CA LYS A 1053 0.85 -49.82 -3.29
C LYS A 1053 0.82 -48.33 -3.67
N PHE A 1054 1.69 -47.89 -4.57
CA PHE A 1054 1.54 -46.60 -5.26
C PHE A 1054 1.82 -46.72 -6.76
#